data_AF-A0A0A0IIL9-F1
#
_entry.id   AF-A0A0A0IIL9-F1
#
_cell.length_a   1.000
_cell.length_b   1.000
_cell.length_c   1.000
_cell.angle_alpha   90.00
_cell.angle_beta   90.00
_cell.angle_gamma   90.00
#
_symmetry.space_group_name_H-M   'P 1'
#
loop_
_entity.id
_entity.type
_entity.pdbx_description
1 polymer ?
#
loop_
_entity_poly.entity_id
_entity_poly.type
_entity_poly.pdbx_seq_one_letter_code
_entity_poly.pdbx_strand_id
1 'polypeptide(L)'
;MNKRKIIISVLIGSIVVIGGSLYANTLSKNKDYKTNNTQITKKHNENQEATQKLNESKEDKNLINNNEKLEDGEFFGEGRGYAGLIKVKVTVKNGSISRIGVLSHSETPSFYEKGKNILERIINKNSVDVDSVSGATLTSNGIKEAVRNALKDHGLKNKDIKIEKSSNIKDKNQKVIENKNEKIINNKNKFSLNNIVKTEGKTLKDGEYYGIGKGFNGSIKVRTIIKNGKINDVQVLSYNDDLDYINKAKKVITNILGRQNTYNVDNVSGATYSSKGILEAINQSISKAIVNPSNIKKSYIVKDIKDKKDKKAINNVKDIKDKTINQVNRDVNNKKQEDIKGYKPVNTSNFNINDGEYSGRGVGFYTNRSILSRVIFKDNAIKEIILAEGYDNNDYGDDRNFKETAKGVLRYLYKDRDKTINDLMEYEFIKNNILNVAYEKDIDKCITEGKKYLGNYAEKLKNIDLTAFKGHIESQIKKVIKEYFKQDNRGEVLDAVSGATYSAIGITKSVNAAIHNAKEAFQSKKYIKNVNMILEKVILYKDELNNEQTEKLSIRIEYSDNTNEVVKYKDFKKKGIKLINAKTKEEILSLKDLYSGEYFINIKDFQYPRTFYIEVLEKTKDDIIGMEYSLDDGMWIPVGNLDKDGESIKTAQTFNIDRNNLGKRLKIRVKTRDGRSYYLTDSVLLNKELKIKSFEAKREDVRENSNLGWGYYKITFVNKIIEVEPRIEANNRSILTWKVKQFDPMFNVKAISANGHDLTSKIKITKNTLKDIPGTYEIEYSVTDNKGINSTKSINVYVVNEEDDD
;
A
#
# COMPACT_ATOMS: atom_id res chain seq x y z
N MET A 1 -62.99 -8.95 16.96
CA MET A 1 -61.59 -8.70 16.55
C MET A 1 -61.55 -8.45 15.04
N ASN A 2 -61.03 -7.32 14.57
CA ASN A 2 -60.91 -7.00 13.14
C ASN A 2 -59.44 -7.05 12.69
N LYS A 3 -59.13 -7.84 11.66
CA LYS A 3 -57.91 -7.69 10.85
C LYS A 3 -58.24 -7.89 9.36
N ARG A 4 -57.99 -6.86 8.57
CA ARG A 4 -57.86 -6.93 7.10
C ARG A 4 -56.41 -7.29 6.74
N LYS A 5 -56.19 -8.02 5.64
CA LYS A 5 -55.42 -7.54 4.44
C LYS A 5 -55.26 -8.61 3.35
N ILE A 6 -56.17 -8.58 2.38
CA ILE A 6 -55.97 -8.31 0.93
C ILE A 6 -54.51 -8.01 0.49
N ILE A 7 -53.97 -8.42 -0.69
CA ILE A 7 -54.34 -9.42 -1.75
C ILE A 7 -53.26 -9.44 -2.89
N ILE A 8 -53.02 -10.57 -3.58
CA ILE A 8 -52.64 -10.80 -5.03
C ILE A 8 -51.41 -10.03 -5.65
N SER A 9 -50.55 -10.52 -6.56
CA SER A 9 -50.66 -11.47 -7.71
C SER A 9 -49.28 -12.04 -8.16
N VAL A 10 -49.24 -13.22 -8.81
CA VAL A 10 -48.61 -13.54 -10.13
C VAL A 10 -48.99 -15.00 -10.53
N LEU A 11 -49.43 -15.22 -11.78
CA LEU A 11 -49.15 -16.34 -12.74
C LEU A 11 -50.30 -16.38 -13.79
N ILE A 12 -50.04 -16.17 -15.09
CA ILE A 12 -49.60 -17.13 -16.14
C ILE A 12 -50.67 -18.17 -16.55
N GLY A 13 -50.97 -18.21 -17.85
CA GLY A 13 -51.68 -19.30 -18.55
C GLY A 13 -52.51 -18.81 -19.75
N SER A 14 -52.57 -19.49 -20.91
CA SER A 14 -52.03 -20.80 -21.31
C SER A 14 -52.11 -21.01 -22.86
N ILE A 15 -51.72 -22.24 -23.32
CA ILE A 15 -52.14 -22.92 -24.58
C ILE A 15 -51.41 -22.42 -25.86
N VAL A 16 -50.94 -23.22 -26.86
CA VAL A 16 -50.81 -24.69 -27.16
C VAL A 16 -49.93 -24.86 -28.43
N VAL A 17 -49.32 -26.00 -28.85
CA VAL A 17 -48.61 -27.17 -28.24
C VAL A 17 -47.96 -28.04 -29.37
N ILE A 18 -46.95 -28.90 -29.07
CA ILE A 18 -46.33 -29.97 -29.95
C ILE A 18 -45.56 -29.46 -31.20
N GLY A 19 -44.29 -29.76 -31.51
CA GLY A 19 -43.43 -30.93 -31.26
C GLY A 19 -43.12 -31.68 -32.58
N GLY A 20 -41.86 -31.72 -33.08
CA GLY A 20 -41.52 -32.54 -34.27
C GLY A 20 -40.23 -32.23 -35.07
N SER A 21 -39.10 -32.78 -34.63
CA SER A 21 -37.93 -33.34 -35.36
C SER A 21 -37.47 -32.96 -36.81
N LEU A 22 -36.12 -32.91 -36.93
CA LEU A 22 -35.22 -33.33 -38.04
C LEU A 22 -34.78 -32.40 -39.22
N TYR A 23 -33.51 -31.99 -39.14
CA TYR A 23 -32.40 -32.00 -40.14
C TYR A 23 -32.60 -31.70 -41.66
N ALA A 24 -31.91 -30.62 -42.07
CA ALA A 24 -30.94 -30.49 -43.20
C ALA A 24 -31.32 -30.00 -44.62
N ASN A 25 -30.35 -29.21 -45.13
CA ASN A 25 -29.92 -28.95 -46.52
C ASN A 25 -30.66 -27.96 -47.46
N THR A 26 -29.91 -26.88 -47.79
CA THR A 26 -29.59 -26.34 -49.14
C THR A 26 -30.67 -26.40 -50.24
N LEU A 27 -30.96 -25.31 -50.98
CA LEU A 27 -30.07 -24.84 -52.05
C LEU A 27 -30.37 -23.41 -52.59
N SER A 28 -29.48 -22.98 -53.48
CA SER A 28 -29.27 -21.65 -54.06
C SER A 28 -30.32 -21.07 -55.02
N LYS A 29 -30.10 -19.77 -55.32
CA LYS A 29 -30.32 -19.07 -56.62
C LYS A 29 -31.73 -18.57 -56.99
N ASN A 30 -31.86 -17.26 -56.78
CA ASN A 30 -31.95 -16.22 -57.83
C ASN A 30 -33.14 -16.19 -58.83
N LYS A 31 -33.64 -14.96 -58.95
CA LYS A 31 -34.18 -14.26 -60.13
C LYS A 31 -35.69 -14.24 -60.45
N ASP A 32 -36.11 -12.98 -60.64
CA ASP A 32 -37.00 -12.44 -61.68
C ASP A 32 -38.52 -12.25 -61.43
N TYR A 33 -38.82 -11.01 -61.01
CA TYR A 33 -39.79 -10.06 -61.60
C TYR A 33 -41.33 -10.18 -61.45
N LYS A 34 -41.94 -9.00 -61.09
CA LYS A 34 -43.29 -8.48 -61.46
C LYS A 34 -44.51 -9.21 -60.81
N THR A 35 -45.70 -8.65 -60.55
CA THR A 35 -46.36 -7.30 -60.64
C THR A 35 -47.60 -7.31 -59.68
N ASN A 36 -48.40 -6.27 -59.37
CA ASN A 36 -48.53 -4.82 -59.67
C ASN A 36 -49.29 -4.16 -58.48
N ASN A 37 -49.11 -2.89 -58.08
CA ASN A 37 -49.87 -1.67 -58.47
C ASN A 37 -51.39 -1.84 -58.74
N THR A 38 -52.31 -0.96 -58.31
CA THR A 38 -52.28 0.54 -58.24
C THR A 38 -53.43 0.97 -57.27
N GLN A 39 -53.45 2.11 -56.56
CA GLN A 39 -53.68 3.50 -57.02
C GLN A 39 -53.67 4.50 -55.83
N ILE A 40 -53.56 5.80 -56.16
CA ILE A 40 -53.49 7.03 -55.32
C ILE A 40 -52.06 7.44 -54.90
N THR A 41 -51.37 8.35 -55.59
CA THR A 41 -51.61 8.88 -56.96
C THR A 41 -50.25 9.10 -57.66
N LYS A 42 -49.93 8.20 -58.61
CA LYS A 42 -48.84 8.30 -59.62
C LYS A 42 -47.48 8.83 -59.10
N LYS A 43 -46.70 8.01 -58.38
CA LYS A 43 -45.63 7.16 -58.95
C LYS A 43 -44.56 7.90 -59.78
N HIS A 44 -43.38 8.12 -59.19
CA HIS A 44 -42.25 7.19 -59.35
C HIS A 44 -41.25 7.41 -58.20
N ASN A 45 -40.56 6.34 -57.78
CA ASN A 45 -39.42 6.41 -56.86
C ASN A 45 -38.17 6.93 -57.60
N GLU A 46 -37.06 7.07 -56.84
CA GLU A 46 -35.68 7.29 -57.33
C GLU A 46 -35.46 8.71 -57.89
N ASN A 47 -35.11 9.72 -57.08
CA ASN A 47 -33.86 9.77 -56.34
C ASN A 47 -33.94 10.65 -55.07
N GLN A 48 -34.04 10.03 -53.90
CA GLN A 48 -33.86 10.68 -52.60
C GLN A 48 -32.66 10.10 -51.80
N GLU A 49 -31.55 9.85 -52.49
CA GLU A 49 -30.21 9.87 -51.89
C GLU A 49 -29.36 10.99 -52.52
N ALA A 50 -29.99 12.14 -52.77
CA ALA A 50 -29.39 13.30 -53.42
C ALA A 50 -29.76 14.64 -52.74
N THR A 51 -29.89 14.66 -51.40
CA THR A 51 -30.10 15.89 -50.63
C THR A 51 -29.03 16.13 -49.56
N GLN A 52 -27.74 15.92 -49.91
CA GLN A 52 -26.63 16.78 -49.42
C GLN A 52 -25.30 16.60 -50.19
N LYS A 53 -25.39 16.47 -51.52
CA LYS A 53 -24.31 16.86 -52.43
C LYS A 53 -24.87 17.63 -53.62
N LEU A 54 -25.20 18.90 -53.38
CA LEU A 54 -25.20 19.92 -54.43
C LEU A 54 -24.92 21.31 -53.84
N ASN A 55 -23.67 21.51 -53.43
CA ASN A 55 -23.01 22.82 -53.43
C ASN A 55 -21.57 22.60 -53.94
N GLU A 56 -21.45 21.90 -55.07
CA GLU A 56 -20.22 21.81 -55.85
C GLU A 56 -20.36 22.74 -57.06
N SER A 57 -19.76 23.93 -56.96
CA SER A 57 -18.99 24.56 -58.04
C SER A 57 -18.06 25.58 -57.36
N LYS A 58 -16.75 25.65 -57.64
CA LYS A 58 -16.00 25.16 -58.82
C LYS A 58 -14.68 24.48 -58.42
N GLU A 59 -14.16 23.67 -59.35
CA GLU A 59 -12.80 23.13 -59.42
C GLU A 59 -11.74 24.27 -59.42
N ASP A 60 -10.45 24.09 -59.12
CA ASP A 60 -9.54 23.02 -59.56
C ASP A 60 -8.53 22.48 -58.55
N LYS A 61 -8.54 21.14 -58.45
CA LYS A 61 -7.41 20.19 -58.49
C LYS A 61 -6.07 20.56 -57.85
N ASN A 62 -5.78 19.89 -56.72
CA ASN A 62 -4.49 19.23 -56.53
C ASN A 62 -4.68 17.90 -55.79
N LEU A 63 -4.40 16.78 -56.48
CA LEU A 63 -4.64 15.40 -56.04
C LEU A 63 -3.31 14.72 -55.70
N ILE A 64 -3.08 14.36 -54.43
CA ILE A 64 -2.32 13.15 -54.04
C ILE A 64 -3.02 12.53 -52.81
N ASN A 65 -3.25 11.22 -52.86
CA ASN A 65 -3.94 10.43 -51.83
C ASN A 65 -3.13 10.28 -50.52
N ASN A 66 -3.85 10.06 -49.40
CA ASN A 66 -3.58 8.98 -48.44
C ASN A 66 -4.69 8.93 -47.35
N ASN A 67 -5.74 8.13 -47.59
CA ASN A 67 -6.62 7.64 -46.53
C ASN A 67 -6.00 6.37 -45.92
N GLU A 68 -5.43 6.49 -44.73
CA GLU A 68 -4.79 5.36 -44.03
C GLU A 68 -5.75 4.77 -43.00
N LYS A 69 -6.00 3.46 -43.12
CA LYS A 69 -6.80 2.66 -42.16
C LYS A 69 -5.92 2.23 -40.99
N LEU A 70 -6.52 1.89 -39.84
CA LEU A 70 -5.83 1.12 -38.80
C LEU A 70 -5.42 -0.25 -39.38
N GLU A 71 -4.30 -0.80 -38.90
CA GLU A 71 -3.88 -2.15 -39.31
C GLU A 71 -4.81 -3.20 -38.70
N ASP A 72 -5.31 -4.14 -39.50
CA ASP A 72 -6.13 -5.24 -39.00
C ASP A 72 -5.29 -6.21 -38.17
N GLY A 73 -5.76 -6.57 -36.98
CA GLY A 73 -4.98 -7.38 -36.05
C GLY A 73 -5.51 -7.38 -34.63
N GLU A 74 -4.73 -8.00 -33.73
CA GLU A 74 -4.99 -8.03 -32.30
C GLU A 74 -3.78 -7.47 -31.55
N PHE A 75 -3.96 -6.31 -30.93
CA PHE A 75 -2.88 -5.55 -30.31
C PHE A 75 -3.05 -5.44 -28.80
N PHE A 76 -1.92 -5.36 -28.10
CA PHE A 76 -1.88 -5.39 -26.64
C PHE A 76 -1.30 -4.08 -26.11
N GLY A 77 -1.93 -3.53 -25.09
CA GLY A 77 -1.47 -2.28 -24.50
C GLY A 77 -1.78 -2.20 -23.01
N GLU A 78 -0.93 -1.44 -22.32
CA GLU A 78 -1.03 -1.22 -20.87
C GLU A 78 -1.13 0.27 -20.58
N GLY A 79 -1.95 0.62 -19.59
CA GLY A 79 -2.15 1.98 -19.13
C GLY A 79 -2.43 2.01 -17.63
N ARG A 80 -2.15 3.14 -16.97
CA ARG A 80 -2.20 3.23 -15.51
C ARG A 80 -3.54 3.76 -15.04
N GLY A 81 -4.30 2.91 -14.37
CA GLY A 81 -5.55 3.24 -13.69
C GLY A 81 -5.35 3.87 -12.31
N TYR A 82 -6.42 3.90 -11.52
CA TYR A 82 -6.44 4.42 -10.15
C TYR A 82 -5.66 3.52 -9.17
N ALA A 83 -5.83 2.20 -9.27
CA ALA A 83 -5.27 1.23 -8.31
C ALA A 83 -4.20 0.30 -8.91
N GLY A 84 -3.85 0.45 -10.19
CA GLY A 84 -2.69 -0.21 -10.79
C GLY A 84 -2.70 -0.19 -12.32
N LEU A 85 -2.08 -1.22 -12.93
CA LEU A 85 -2.07 -1.37 -14.37
C LEU A 85 -3.41 -1.93 -14.88
N ILE A 86 -3.82 -1.48 -16.05
CA ILE A 86 -4.94 -2.02 -16.83
C ILE A 86 -4.35 -2.51 -18.15
N LYS A 87 -4.51 -3.80 -18.45
CA LYS A 87 -4.05 -4.42 -19.70
C LYS A 87 -5.24 -4.70 -20.61
N VAL A 88 -5.15 -4.28 -21.88
CA VAL A 88 -6.21 -4.47 -22.87
C VAL A 88 -5.70 -5.19 -24.11
N LYS A 89 -6.62 -5.90 -24.76
CA LYS A 89 -6.49 -6.48 -26.09
C LYS A 89 -7.46 -5.76 -27.03
N VAL A 90 -6.95 -5.11 -28.06
CA VAL A 90 -7.72 -4.37 -29.05
C VAL A 90 -7.75 -5.17 -30.35
N THR A 91 -8.94 -5.50 -30.85
CA THR A 91 -9.12 -6.20 -32.13
C THR A 91 -9.56 -5.21 -33.20
N VAL A 92 -8.73 -4.97 -34.20
CA VAL A 92 -9.05 -4.15 -35.38
C VAL A 92 -9.49 -5.05 -36.54
N LYS A 93 -10.56 -4.66 -37.23
CA LYS A 93 -11.06 -5.33 -38.45
C LYS A 93 -11.55 -4.30 -39.47
N ASN A 94 -11.25 -4.53 -40.74
CA ASN A 94 -11.51 -3.66 -41.89
C ASN A 94 -11.00 -2.21 -41.74
N GLY A 95 -10.06 -1.95 -40.84
CA GLY A 95 -9.56 -0.63 -40.48
C GLY A 95 -10.22 0.04 -39.28
N SER A 96 -11.08 -0.66 -38.53
CA SER A 96 -11.84 -0.11 -37.39
C SER A 96 -11.71 -0.97 -36.13
N ILE A 97 -11.75 -0.33 -34.95
CA ILE A 97 -11.74 -0.99 -33.64
C ILE A 97 -13.04 -1.80 -33.49
N SER A 98 -12.95 -3.11 -33.65
CA SER A 98 -14.11 -4.03 -33.58
C SER A 98 -14.39 -4.55 -32.16
N ARG A 99 -13.35 -4.62 -31.30
CA ARG A 99 -13.48 -5.05 -29.90
C ARG A 99 -12.35 -4.50 -29.04
N ILE A 100 -12.63 -4.23 -27.77
CA ILE A 100 -11.61 -4.00 -26.73
C ILE A 100 -11.94 -4.94 -25.56
N GLY A 101 -11.08 -5.92 -25.30
CA GLY A 101 -11.17 -6.79 -24.13
C GLY A 101 -10.19 -6.36 -23.05
N VAL A 102 -10.64 -6.19 -21.81
CA VAL A 102 -9.74 -6.02 -20.66
C VAL A 102 -9.23 -7.39 -20.23
N LEU A 103 -7.91 -7.59 -20.25
CA LEU A 103 -7.28 -8.86 -19.90
C LEU A 103 -7.02 -8.98 -18.40
N SER A 104 -6.64 -7.87 -17.76
CA SER A 104 -6.37 -7.80 -16.32
C SER A 104 -6.40 -6.34 -15.84
N HIS A 105 -6.86 -6.10 -14.62
CA HIS A 105 -6.76 -4.80 -13.96
C HIS A 105 -6.55 -4.96 -12.46
N SER A 106 -5.98 -3.95 -11.81
CA SER A 106 -5.90 -3.85 -10.34
C SER A 106 -6.94 -2.89 -9.74
N GLU A 107 -7.86 -2.36 -10.56
CA GLU A 107 -8.92 -1.44 -10.14
C GLU A 107 -9.84 -2.01 -9.07
N THR A 108 -10.33 -1.15 -8.15
CA THR A 108 -11.39 -1.56 -7.22
C THR A 108 -12.71 -1.75 -8.00
N PRO A 109 -13.60 -2.68 -7.59
CA PRO A 109 -14.82 -2.98 -8.36
C PRO A 109 -15.66 -1.75 -8.70
N SER A 110 -15.85 -0.82 -7.74
CA SER A 110 -16.67 0.38 -7.94
C SER A 110 -16.09 1.37 -8.97
N PHE A 111 -14.76 1.50 -9.07
CA PHE A 111 -14.14 2.37 -10.07
C PHE A 111 -14.04 1.68 -11.44
N TYR A 112 -13.80 0.37 -11.47
CA TYR A 112 -13.80 -0.40 -12.72
C TYR A 112 -15.17 -0.42 -13.40
N GLU A 113 -16.24 -0.72 -12.65
CA GLU A 113 -17.60 -0.79 -13.18
C GLU A 113 -18.09 0.55 -13.76
N LYS A 114 -17.62 1.68 -13.21
CA LYS A 114 -17.86 3.01 -13.76
C LYS A 114 -16.97 3.32 -14.97
N GLY A 115 -15.68 2.97 -14.88
CA GLY A 115 -14.68 3.26 -15.90
C GLY A 115 -14.85 2.47 -17.20
N LYS A 116 -15.29 1.20 -17.13
CA LYS A 116 -15.43 0.31 -18.30
C LYS A 116 -16.40 0.84 -19.37
N ASN A 117 -17.35 1.69 -19.00
CA ASN A 117 -18.29 2.34 -19.91
C ASN A 117 -17.60 3.22 -20.98
N ILE A 118 -16.31 3.51 -20.82
CA ILE A 118 -15.52 4.21 -21.85
C ILE A 118 -15.14 3.30 -23.04
N LEU A 119 -15.14 1.98 -22.87
CA LEU A 119 -14.76 1.02 -23.92
C LEU A 119 -15.70 1.09 -25.12
N GLU A 120 -17.01 1.08 -24.88
CA GLU A 120 -18.03 1.24 -25.93
C GLU A 120 -17.93 2.60 -26.63
N ARG A 121 -17.61 3.66 -25.90
CA ARG A 121 -17.40 5.00 -26.48
C ARG A 121 -16.23 5.01 -27.46
N ILE A 122 -15.13 4.34 -27.11
CA ILE A 122 -13.94 4.23 -27.98
C ILE A 122 -14.25 3.43 -29.25
N ILE A 123 -14.98 2.31 -29.11
CA ILE A 123 -15.42 1.48 -30.24
C ILE A 123 -16.34 2.29 -31.16
N ASN A 124 -17.39 2.92 -30.61
CA ASN A 124 -18.39 3.66 -31.39
C ASN A 124 -17.82 4.92 -32.06
N LYS A 125 -16.88 5.62 -31.42
CA LYS A 125 -16.18 6.78 -32.03
C LYS A 125 -15.01 6.34 -32.94
N ASN A 126 -14.64 5.07 -32.94
CA ASN A 126 -13.41 4.53 -33.54
C ASN A 126 -12.15 5.34 -33.15
N SER A 127 -12.11 5.88 -31.93
CA SER A 127 -11.06 6.80 -31.47
C SER A 127 -10.91 6.78 -29.95
N VAL A 128 -9.66 6.91 -29.48
CA VAL A 128 -9.30 7.01 -28.06
C VAL A 128 -9.57 8.39 -27.44
N ASP A 129 -9.94 9.39 -28.25
CA ASP A 129 -10.33 10.72 -27.80
C ASP A 129 -11.80 10.74 -27.36
N VAL A 130 -12.08 10.24 -26.16
CA VAL A 130 -13.42 10.27 -25.56
C VAL A 130 -13.41 10.79 -24.13
N ASP A 131 -14.50 11.41 -23.70
CA ASP A 131 -14.62 11.98 -22.36
C ASP A 131 -14.53 10.91 -21.27
N SER A 132 -13.74 11.21 -20.24
CA SER A 132 -13.61 10.37 -19.05
C SER A 132 -14.90 10.32 -18.25
N VAL A 133 -15.19 9.18 -17.63
CA VAL A 133 -16.38 9.02 -16.78
C VAL A 133 -16.17 9.75 -15.45
N SER A 134 -17.10 10.66 -15.11
CA SER A 134 -17.11 11.39 -13.84
C SER A 134 -17.11 10.44 -12.64
N GLY A 135 -16.19 10.65 -11.69
CA GLY A 135 -16.00 9.75 -10.55
C GLY A 135 -15.24 8.47 -10.85
N ALA A 136 -14.72 8.28 -12.08
CA ALA A 136 -13.80 7.21 -12.46
C ALA A 136 -12.72 7.73 -13.44
N THR A 137 -12.28 8.97 -13.26
CA THR A 137 -11.41 9.70 -14.21
C THR A 137 -10.05 9.04 -14.42
N LEU A 138 -9.40 8.56 -13.35
CA LEU A 138 -8.09 7.90 -13.44
C LEU A 138 -8.21 6.53 -14.12
N THR A 139 -9.22 5.73 -13.76
CA THR A 139 -9.57 4.47 -14.44
C THR A 139 -9.87 4.68 -15.93
N SER A 140 -10.66 5.70 -16.25
CA SER A 140 -10.99 6.10 -17.62
C SER A 140 -9.76 6.49 -18.43
N ASN A 141 -8.83 7.22 -17.82
CA ASN A 141 -7.59 7.64 -18.47
C ASN A 141 -6.62 6.46 -18.63
N GLY A 142 -6.54 5.54 -17.66
CA GLY A 142 -5.78 4.30 -17.77
C GLY A 142 -6.28 3.39 -18.89
N ILE A 143 -7.61 3.26 -19.08
CA ILE A 143 -8.19 2.54 -20.21
C ILE A 143 -7.83 3.23 -21.55
N LYS A 144 -7.99 4.55 -21.64
CA LYS A 144 -7.61 5.32 -22.84
C LYS A 144 -6.11 5.25 -23.15
N GLU A 145 -5.26 5.22 -22.14
CA GLU A 145 -3.82 5.03 -22.28
C GLU A 145 -3.50 3.61 -22.78
N ALA A 146 -4.11 2.57 -22.19
CA ALA A 146 -3.92 1.19 -22.60
C ALA A 146 -4.31 0.96 -24.07
N VAL A 147 -5.47 1.47 -24.50
CA VAL A 147 -5.91 1.36 -25.90
C VAL A 147 -5.02 2.18 -26.84
N ARG A 148 -4.59 3.38 -26.44
CA ARG A 148 -3.66 4.19 -27.24
C ARG A 148 -2.30 3.51 -27.39
N ASN A 149 -1.79 2.88 -26.33
CA ASN A 149 -0.53 2.14 -26.38
C ASN A 149 -0.63 0.87 -27.23
N ALA A 150 -1.79 0.19 -27.24
CA ALA A 150 -2.04 -0.95 -28.12
C ALA A 150 -2.02 -0.55 -29.62
N LEU A 151 -2.55 0.62 -29.97
CA LEU A 151 -2.72 1.05 -31.37
C LEU A 151 -1.62 1.99 -31.88
N LYS A 152 -0.67 2.37 -31.02
CA LYS A 152 0.31 3.45 -31.25
C LYS A 152 1.14 3.27 -32.52
N ASP A 153 1.54 2.03 -32.80
CA ASP A 153 2.41 1.68 -33.92
C ASP A 153 1.62 1.02 -35.09
N HIS A 154 0.28 0.97 -35.00
CA HIS A 154 -0.62 0.23 -35.90
C HIS A 154 -1.68 1.13 -36.58
N GLY A 155 -1.23 2.27 -37.10
CA GLY A 155 -2.03 3.22 -37.91
C GLY A 155 -2.61 4.42 -37.14
N LEU A 156 -2.44 4.52 -35.82
CA LEU A 156 -3.00 5.63 -35.03
C LEU A 156 -2.08 6.87 -35.07
N LYS A 157 -2.23 7.71 -36.10
CA LYS A 157 -1.33 8.86 -36.34
C LYS A 157 -1.35 9.90 -35.21
N ASN A 158 -0.17 10.51 -35.00
CA ASN A 158 0.16 11.53 -33.99
C ASN A 158 -0.72 12.82 -33.97
N LYS A 159 -1.79 12.95 -34.77
CA LYS A 159 -2.71 14.11 -34.71
C LYS A 159 -3.75 14.00 -33.59
N ASP A 160 -4.02 12.80 -33.09
CA ASP A 160 -4.78 12.58 -31.84
C ASP A 160 -3.92 12.85 -30.58
N ILE A 161 -2.67 13.28 -30.76
CA ILE A 161 -1.81 13.80 -29.68
C ILE A 161 -2.16 15.27 -29.43
N LYS A 162 -3.34 15.51 -28.84
CA LYS A 162 -3.48 16.60 -27.87
C LYS A 162 -2.79 16.19 -26.57
N ILE A 163 -1.45 16.21 -26.58
CA ILE A 163 -0.71 16.44 -25.34
C ILE A 163 -0.81 17.94 -25.06
N GLU A 164 -1.45 18.30 -23.96
CA GLU A 164 -1.26 19.62 -23.35
C GLU A 164 0.20 19.74 -22.90
N LYS A 165 1.04 20.29 -23.78
CA LYS A 165 2.33 20.89 -23.42
C LYS A 165 2.38 22.25 -24.08
N SER A 166 2.43 23.29 -23.25
CA SER A 166 2.65 24.65 -23.72
C SER A 166 4.08 24.82 -24.24
N SER A 167 4.23 25.69 -25.25
CA SER A 167 5.50 26.17 -25.84
C SER A 167 6.22 25.17 -26.80
N ASN A 168 6.63 25.54 -28.02
CA ASN A 168 6.50 26.79 -28.79
C ASN A 168 6.33 26.50 -30.29
N ILE A 169 5.80 27.48 -31.05
CA ILE A 169 6.04 27.61 -32.50
C ILE A 169 7.09 28.70 -32.72
N LYS A 170 8.10 28.36 -33.53
CA LYS A 170 9.07 29.22 -34.24
C LYS A 170 9.65 28.33 -35.36
N ASP A 171 9.88 28.77 -36.60
CA ASP A 171 9.57 30.03 -37.29
C ASP A 171 9.26 29.69 -38.76
N LYS A 172 8.34 30.44 -39.40
CA LYS A 172 8.32 30.67 -40.87
C LYS A 172 7.26 31.72 -41.25
N ASN A 173 7.57 32.98 -40.99
CA ASN A 173 7.71 34.01 -42.04
C ASN A 173 7.98 35.39 -41.42
N GLN A 174 8.95 36.07 -42.00
CA GLN A 174 9.39 37.42 -41.65
C GLN A 174 8.61 38.45 -42.51
N LYS A 175 8.47 39.68 -42.01
CA LYS A 175 7.56 40.77 -42.50
C LYS A 175 6.10 40.49 -42.07
N VAL A 176 5.41 41.41 -41.39
CA VAL A 176 5.41 42.88 -41.54
C VAL A 176 5.80 43.65 -40.27
N ILE A 177 6.28 44.86 -40.53
CA ILE A 177 6.84 45.91 -39.68
C ILE A 177 5.82 46.56 -38.72
N GLU A 178 6.22 46.65 -37.44
CA GLU A 178 6.09 47.74 -36.46
C GLU A 178 4.75 48.44 -36.10
N ASN A 179 4.79 49.04 -34.90
CA ASN A 179 3.97 50.16 -34.39
C ASN A 179 2.50 49.83 -34.00
N LYS A 180 1.99 50.20 -32.80
CA LYS A 180 2.47 51.11 -31.74
C LYS A 180 2.06 50.64 -30.33
N ASN A 181 2.98 50.82 -29.38
CA ASN A 181 2.85 51.13 -27.95
C ASN A 181 1.57 50.78 -27.13
N GLU A 182 1.85 50.11 -25.99
CA GLU A 182 1.22 50.31 -24.68
C GLU A 182 -0.27 49.86 -24.49
N LYS A 183 -0.74 49.36 -23.33
CA LYS A 183 -0.15 49.22 -21.98
C LYS A 183 -0.95 48.17 -21.15
N ILE A 184 -0.28 47.56 -20.16
CA ILE A 184 -0.85 46.95 -18.93
C ILE A 184 -1.54 45.55 -19.07
N ILE A 185 -1.35 44.71 -18.04
CA ILE A 185 -1.89 43.34 -17.79
C ILE A 185 -1.40 42.17 -18.67
N ASN A 186 -0.22 41.63 -18.36
CA ASN A 186 -0.04 40.24 -17.85
C ASN A 186 1.43 39.84 -17.80
N ASN A 187 2.01 39.77 -16.60
CA ASN A 187 3.38 39.26 -16.44
C ASN A 187 3.54 38.48 -15.12
N LYS A 188 2.94 37.29 -15.05
CA LYS A 188 3.29 36.22 -14.10
C LYS A 188 3.23 34.86 -14.80
N ASN A 189 4.20 34.00 -14.48
CA ASN A 189 4.31 32.59 -14.87
C ASN A 189 4.61 32.27 -16.34
N LYS A 190 5.87 32.48 -16.76
CA LYS A 190 6.55 31.54 -17.68
C LYS A 190 7.82 31.02 -17.00
N PHE A 191 7.80 29.77 -16.57
CA PHE A 191 8.94 29.09 -15.96
C PHE A 191 10.06 28.96 -16.99
N SER A 192 11.26 29.45 -16.68
CA SER A 192 12.41 29.35 -17.59
C SER A 192 13.14 28.03 -17.37
N LEU A 193 13.05 27.11 -18.33
CA LEU A 193 14.09 26.10 -18.52
C LEU A 193 15.31 26.82 -19.10
N ASN A 194 16.36 27.00 -18.31
CA ASN A 194 17.75 27.12 -18.77
C ASN A 194 18.72 27.19 -17.57
N ASN A 195 19.34 26.05 -17.23
CA ASN A 195 20.60 26.01 -16.49
C ASN A 195 21.59 25.14 -17.28
N ILE A 196 21.97 25.63 -18.47
CA ILE A 196 23.06 25.05 -19.25
C ILE A 196 24.34 25.78 -18.84
N VAL A 197 25.33 25.04 -18.32
CA VAL A 197 26.59 25.63 -17.86
C VAL A 197 27.50 25.89 -19.06
N LYS A 198 27.64 27.16 -19.46
CA LYS A 198 28.82 27.61 -20.22
C LYS A 198 30.02 27.58 -19.28
N THR A 199 31.07 26.82 -19.63
CA THR A 199 32.34 26.76 -18.89
C THR A 199 33.36 27.79 -19.39
N GLU A 200 33.06 28.54 -20.45
CA GLU A 200 33.88 29.66 -20.94
C GLU A 200 34.11 30.70 -19.83
N GLY A 201 35.35 30.79 -19.35
CA GLY A 201 35.79 31.81 -18.38
C GLY A 201 35.56 31.49 -16.89
N LYS A 202 35.19 30.26 -16.50
CA LYS A 202 35.05 29.87 -15.08
C LYS A 202 36.08 28.81 -14.68
N THR A 203 36.83 29.07 -13.60
CA THR A 203 37.72 28.08 -13.00
C THR A 203 36.92 27.03 -12.24
N LEU A 204 37.09 25.77 -12.65
CA LEU A 204 36.60 24.62 -11.89
C LEU A 204 37.60 24.30 -10.78
N LYS A 205 37.11 23.98 -9.58
CA LYS A 205 37.95 23.47 -8.50
C LYS A 205 38.28 22.01 -8.75
N ASP A 206 39.54 21.65 -8.52
CA ASP A 206 39.99 20.27 -8.57
C ASP A 206 39.36 19.41 -7.47
N GLY A 207 39.02 18.17 -7.82
CA GLY A 207 38.36 17.23 -6.92
C GLY A 207 37.43 16.26 -7.64
N GLU A 208 36.64 15.55 -6.85
CA GLU A 208 35.69 14.56 -7.34
C GLU A 208 34.26 15.00 -7.04
N TYR A 209 33.42 15.02 -8.07
CA TYR A 209 32.10 15.60 -8.00
C TYR A 209 31.05 14.60 -8.47
N TYR A 210 29.99 14.47 -7.70
CA TYR A 210 28.94 13.48 -7.94
C TYR A 210 27.66 14.17 -8.36
N GLY A 211 26.99 13.65 -9.39
CA GLY A 211 25.68 14.12 -9.82
C GLY A 211 24.76 12.97 -10.22
N ILE A 212 23.46 13.23 -10.24
CA ILE A 212 22.43 12.24 -10.54
C ILE A 212 21.46 12.84 -11.55
N GLY A 213 21.22 12.15 -12.65
CA GLY A 213 20.25 12.56 -13.66
C GLY A 213 19.26 11.45 -13.98
N LYS A 214 18.13 11.81 -14.60
CA LYS A 214 17.04 10.87 -14.86
C LYS A 214 17.22 10.17 -16.21
N GLY A 215 17.43 8.85 -16.15
CA GLY A 215 17.34 7.94 -17.28
C GLY A 215 15.90 7.53 -17.62
N PHE A 216 15.75 6.45 -18.38
CA PHE A 216 14.47 5.88 -18.78
C PHE A 216 13.80 5.07 -17.66
N ASN A 217 14.53 4.12 -17.06
CA ASN A 217 14.05 3.20 -16.02
C ASN A 217 14.45 3.64 -14.60
N GLY A 218 15.20 4.73 -14.44
CA GLY A 218 15.49 5.31 -13.13
C GLY A 218 16.62 6.34 -13.12
N SER A 219 17.37 6.37 -12.03
CA SER A 219 18.46 7.34 -11.82
C SER A 219 19.76 6.84 -12.43
N ILE A 220 20.55 7.76 -13.00
CA ILE A 220 21.91 7.52 -13.46
C ILE A 220 22.85 8.37 -12.61
N LYS A 221 23.78 7.74 -11.88
CA LYS A 221 24.76 8.40 -11.02
C LYS A 221 26.12 8.48 -11.72
N VAL A 222 26.73 9.66 -11.71
CA VAL A 222 28.02 9.92 -12.35
C VAL A 222 28.99 10.56 -11.36
N ARG A 223 30.27 10.16 -11.45
CA ARG A 223 31.43 10.78 -10.79
C ARG A 223 32.27 11.48 -11.84
N THR A 224 32.46 12.78 -11.69
CA THR A 224 33.30 13.62 -12.55
C THR A 224 34.55 14.02 -11.78
N ILE A 225 35.72 13.68 -12.33
CA ILE A 225 37.02 14.02 -11.77
C ILE A 225 37.52 15.28 -12.47
N ILE A 226 37.89 16.29 -11.69
CA ILE A 226 38.42 17.56 -12.20
C ILE A 226 39.87 17.70 -11.72
N LYS A 227 40.78 17.98 -12.64
CA LYS A 227 42.21 18.21 -12.40
C LYS A 227 42.69 19.39 -13.24
N ASN A 228 43.53 20.24 -12.67
CA ASN A 228 44.04 21.47 -13.28
C ASN A 228 42.91 22.34 -13.89
N GLY A 229 41.75 22.41 -13.21
CA GLY A 229 40.57 23.13 -13.66
C GLY A 229 39.83 22.55 -14.87
N LYS A 230 40.18 21.33 -15.31
CA LYS A 230 39.61 20.63 -16.47
C LYS A 230 38.88 19.34 -16.06
N ILE A 231 37.86 18.96 -16.82
CA ILE A 231 37.17 17.68 -16.72
C ILE A 231 38.15 16.59 -17.17
N ASN A 232 38.75 15.89 -16.22
CA ASN A 232 39.76 14.86 -16.44
C ASN A 232 39.13 13.51 -16.80
N ASP A 233 38.07 13.13 -16.08
CA ASP A 233 37.37 11.85 -16.28
C ASP A 233 35.92 11.94 -15.82
N VAL A 234 35.05 11.07 -16.35
CA VAL A 234 33.63 11.00 -16.04
C VAL A 234 33.18 9.52 -16.06
N GLN A 235 32.83 9.01 -14.89
CA GLN A 235 32.50 7.60 -14.66
C GLN A 235 31.02 7.43 -14.32
N VAL A 236 30.29 6.59 -15.05
CA VAL A 236 28.94 6.16 -14.67
C VAL A 236 29.07 5.11 -13.57
N LEU A 237 28.60 5.43 -12.36
CA LEU A 237 28.74 4.58 -11.17
C LEU A 237 27.57 3.61 -10.98
N SER A 238 26.35 4.06 -11.30
CA SER A 238 25.14 3.25 -11.19
C SER A 238 24.07 3.76 -12.15
N TYR A 239 23.20 2.85 -12.60
CA TYR A 239 22.09 3.14 -13.50
C TYR A 239 21.00 2.09 -13.34
N ASN A 240 19.77 2.44 -13.71
CA ASN A 240 18.60 1.54 -13.73
C ASN A 240 18.13 1.21 -15.16
N ASP A 241 18.67 1.89 -16.17
CA ASP A 241 18.37 1.67 -17.59
C ASP A 241 19.08 0.41 -18.12
N ASP A 242 18.55 -0.20 -19.17
CA ASP A 242 19.14 -1.42 -19.72
C ASP A 242 20.56 -1.16 -20.26
N LEU A 243 21.43 -2.15 -20.12
CA LEU A 243 22.87 -2.06 -20.39
C LEU A 243 23.18 -1.49 -21.79
N ASP A 244 22.41 -1.88 -22.80
CA ASP A 244 22.56 -1.44 -24.19
C ASP A 244 22.30 0.06 -24.36
N TYR A 245 21.27 0.61 -23.71
CA TYR A 245 20.95 2.03 -23.78
C TYR A 245 21.98 2.87 -23.03
N ILE A 246 22.48 2.38 -21.89
CA ILE A 246 23.56 3.02 -21.14
C ILE A 246 24.87 3.01 -21.92
N ASN A 247 25.24 1.89 -22.54
CA ASN A 247 26.45 1.81 -23.35
C ASN A 247 26.38 2.71 -24.59
N LYS A 248 25.22 2.80 -25.26
CA LYS A 248 25.00 3.80 -26.32
C LYS A 248 25.11 5.24 -25.79
N ALA A 249 24.48 5.54 -24.65
CA ALA A 249 24.47 6.88 -24.06
C ALA A 249 25.83 7.34 -23.51
N LYS A 250 26.74 6.44 -23.11
CA LYS A 250 28.12 6.77 -22.69
C LYS A 250 28.89 7.55 -23.77
N LYS A 251 28.53 7.48 -25.06
CA LYS A 251 29.13 8.31 -26.13
C LYS A 251 29.04 9.83 -25.87
N VAL A 252 28.05 10.27 -25.08
CA VAL A 252 27.95 11.66 -24.60
C VAL A 252 29.16 12.06 -23.76
N ILE A 253 29.68 11.15 -22.92
CA ILE A 253 30.86 11.40 -22.06
C ILE A 253 32.09 11.71 -22.91
N THR A 254 32.32 10.94 -23.97
CA THR A 254 33.43 11.16 -24.92
C THR A 254 33.36 12.56 -25.53
N ASN A 255 32.17 13.02 -25.92
CA ASN A 255 31.96 14.37 -26.45
C ASN A 255 32.26 15.46 -25.40
N ILE A 256 31.89 15.25 -24.14
CA ILE A 256 32.13 16.20 -23.05
C ILE A 256 33.62 16.27 -22.69
N LEU A 257 34.32 15.14 -22.62
CA LEU A 257 35.76 15.09 -22.36
C LEU A 257 36.56 15.81 -23.46
N GLY A 258 36.17 15.64 -24.73
CA GLY A 258 36.78 16.36 -25.86
C GLY A 258 36.50 17.86 -25.88
N ARG A 259 35.28 18.29 -25.51
CA ARG A 259 34.85 19.71 -25.56
C ARG A 259 35.04 20.49 -24.26
N GLN A 260 35.31 19.81 -23.15
CA GLN A 260 35.43 20.38 -21.79
C GLN A 260 34.17 21.17 -21.35
N ASN A 261 33.01 20.83 -21.91
CA ASN A 261 31.72 21.46 -21.61
C ASN A 261 30.54 20.54 -21.99
N THR A 262 29.36 20.85 -21.45
CA THR A 262 28.08 20.15 -21.68
C THR A 262 27.14 20.90 -22.63
N TYR A 263 27.58 22.03 -23.19
CA TYR A 263 26.79 22.89 -24.07
C TYR A 263 26.78 22.32 -25.50
N ASN A 264 25.61 22.29 -26.14
CA ASN A 264 25.39 21.71 -27.47
C ASN A 264 25.98 20.28 -27.64
N VAL A 265 25.95 19.46 -26.58
CA VAL A 265 26.23 18.02 -26.67
C VAL A 265 24.92 17.30 -26.95
N ASP A 266 24.78 16.81 -28.17
CA ASP A 266 23.57 16.11 -28.61
C ASP A 266 23.33 14.80 -27.87
N ASN A 267 22.07 14.41 -27.78
CA ASN A 267 21.68 13.10 -27.28
C ASN A 267 21.95 12.02 -28.34
N VAL A 268 22.23 10.79 -27.90
CA VAL A 268 22.49 9.67 -28.81
C VAL A 268 21.16 9.11 -29.31
N SER A 269 20.99 9.03 -30.63
CA SER A 269 19.80 8.43 -31.25
C SER A 269 19.61 6.99 -30.78
N GLY A 270 18.37 6.63 -30.43
CA GLY A 270 18.06 5.33 -29.82
C GLY A 270 18.47 5.19 -28.34
N ALA A 271 19.02 6.22 -27.69
CA ALA A 271 19.36 6.24 -26.26
C ALA A 271 19.08 7.60 -25.60
N THR A 272 18.04 8.30 -26.07
CA THR A 272 17.77 9.72 -25.76
C THR A 272 17.55 10.01 -24.27
N TYR A 273 16.84 9.14 -23.54
CA TYR A 273 16.57 9.33 -22.11
C TYR A 273 17.83 9.09 -21.27
N SER A 274 18.52 7.97 -21.50
CA SER A 274 19.79 7.66 -20.84
C SER A 274 20.86 8.72 -21.12
N SER A 275 20.91 9.25 -22.34
CA SER A 275 21.79 10.37 -22.73
C SER A 275 21.48 11.65 -21.93
N LYS A 276 20.19 11.97 -21.75
CA LYS A 276 19.75 13.11 -20.93
C LYS A 276 20.09 12.90 -19.45
N GLY A 277 19.91 11.71 -18.92
CA GLY A 277 20.28 11.38 -17.54
C GLY A 277 21.80 11.50 -17.30
N ILE A 278 22.64 11.04 -18.23
CA ILE A 278 24.09 11.24 -18.16
C ILE A 278 24.45 12.74 -18.24
N LEU A 279 23.85 13.51 -19.17
CA LEU A 279 24.06 14.96 -19.28
C LEU A 279 23.65 15.71 -18.01
N GLU A 280 22.50 15.39 -17.43
CA GLU A 280 21.99 15.99 -16.20
C GLU A 280 22.89 15.65 -15.01
N ALA A 281 23.30 14.39 -14.86
CA ALA A 281 24.25 13.97 -13.83
C ALA A 281 25.58 14.73 -13.94
N ILE A 282 26.12 14.88 -15.15
CA ILE A 282 27.37 15.61 -15.38
C ILE A 282 27.18 17.11 -15.07
N ASN A 283 26.09 17.74 -15.51
CA ASN A 283 25.78 19.14 -15.17
C ASN A 283 25.66 19.37 -13.65
N GLN A 284 25.03 18.43 -12.92
CA GLN A 284 24.97 18.48 -11.45
C GLN A 284 26.33 18.27 -10.78
N SER A 285 27.23 17.49 -11.37
CA SER A 285 28.60 17.33 -10.86
C SER A 285 29.45 18.58 -11.11
N ILE A 286 29.44 19.13 -12.32
CA ILE A 286 30.23 20.32 -12.70
C ILE A 286 29.76 21.55 -11.93
N SER A 287 28.45 21.72 -11.72
CA SER A 287 27.93 22.88 -10.97
C SER A 287 28.42 22.93 -9.52
N LYS A 288 28.77 21.79 -8.91
CA LYS A 288 29.39 21.70 -7.58
C LYS A 288 30.89 22.06 -7.58
N ALA A 289 31.53 22.09 -8.74
CA ALA A 289 32.94 22.42 -8.91
C ALA A 289 33.19 23.88 -9.32
N ILE A 290 32.15 24.63 -9.72
CA ILE A 290 32.30 26.04 -10.12
C ILE A 290 32.69 26.89 -8.90
N VAL A 291 33.81 27.59 -8.99
CA VAL A 291 34.18 28.65 -8.04
C VAL A 291 33.66 29.99 -8.55
N ASN A 292 32.83 30.67 -7.77
CA ASN A 292 32.59 32.10 -8.00
C ASN A 292 33.79 32.89 -7.45
N PRO A 293 34.46 33.76 -8.24
CA PRO A 293 35.66 34.50 -7.80
C PRO A 293 35.35 35.66 -6.84
N SER A 294 34.37 35.50 -5.95
CA SER A 294 33.86 36.55 -5.05
C SER A 294 33.61 35.99 -3.64
N ASN A 295 34.61 35.33 -3.06
CA ASN A 295 34.69 35.05 -1.61
C ASN A 295 36.09 34.53 -1.20
N ILE A 296 37.13 35.35 -1.37
CA ILE A 296 38.47 35.06 -0.82
C ILE A 296 38.88 36.19 0.13
N LYS A 297 39.17 35.80 1.37
CA LYS A 297 39.69 36.58 2.52
C LYS A 297 38.76 37.62 3.16
N LYS A 298 38.34 37.30 4.40
CA LYS A 298 38.69 38.13 5.56
C LYS A 298 38.84 37.27 6.82
N SER A 299 40.09 37.08 7.24
CA SER A 299 40.46 36.68 8.60
C SER A 299 40.84 37.92 9.39
N TYR A 300 40.44 37.97 10.68
CA TYR A 300 40.92 38.85 11.78
C TYR A 300 41.61 40.18 11.46
N ILE A 301 41.04 41.28 11.99
CA ILE A 301 41.62 42.08 13.10
C ILE A 301 40.62 43.20 13.46
N VAL A 302 40.48 43.47 14.76
CA VAL A 302 39.83 44.67 15.30
C VAL A 302 40.93 45.57 15.88
N LYS A 303 41.00 46.83 15.43
CA LYS A 303 41.46 47.99 16.22
C LYS A 303 41.20 49.31 15.48
N ASP A 304 40.70 50.27 16.23
CA ASP A 304 40.80 51.74 16.14
C ASP A 304 40.98 52.46 14.79
N ILE A 305 40.14 53.48 14.55
CA ILE A 305 40.57 54.91 14.57
C ILE A 305 39.34 55.83 14.53
N LYS A 306 39.47 57.02 15.15
CA LYS A 306 38.46 58.09 15.22
C LYS A 306 38.51 59.03 14.01
N ASP A 307 37.42 59.80 13.91
CA ASP A 307 37.36 61.22 13.53
C ASP A 307 37.25 61.69 12.07
N LYS A 308 36.39 62.73 11.97
CA LYS A 308 36.17 63.75 10.91
C LYS A 308 35.22 63.44 9.74
N LYS A 309 34.06 64.12 9.81
CA LYS A 309 33.49 65.07 8.83
C LYS A 309 33.77 64.76 7.35
N ASP A 310 32.77 64.62 6.49
CA ASP A 310 31.98 65.80 6.11
C ASP A 310 30.56 65.54 5.56
N LYS A 311 29.74 66.61 5.56
CA LYS A 311 28.38 66.63 5.01
C LYS A 311 28.39 66.88 3.50
N LYS A 312 27.78 65.98 2.71
CA LYS A 312 27.09 66.33 1.45
C LYS A 312 26.10 65.24 1.01
N ALA A 313 25.14 65.60 0.16
CA ALA A 313 24.07 64.76 -0.37
C ALA A 313 23.00 64.27 0.63
N ILE A 314 22.22 65.23 1.17
CA ILE A 314 20.84 64.96 1.59
C ILE A 314 20.04 64.56 0.34
N ASN A 315 19.77 63.25 0.16
CA ASN A 315 18.69 62.78 -0.75
C ASN A 315 18.21 61.32 -0.56
N ASN A 316 18.57 60.64 0.55
CA ASN A 316 18.14 59.25 0.84
C ASN A 316 17.27 59.11 2.12
N VAL A 317 16.62 60.17 2.58
CA VAL A 317 15.85 60.19 3.84
C VAL A 317 14.50 59.45 3.74
N LYS A 318 14.05 59.06 2.53
CA LYS A 318 12.91 58.13 2.35
C LYS A 318 13.32 56.66 2.54
N ASP A 319 14.37 56.21 1.86
CA ASP A 319 14.86 54.81 1.94
C ASP A 319 15.34 54.40 3.34
N ILE A 320 15.83 55.35 4.15
CA ILE A 320 16.24 55.07 5.54
C ILE A 320 15.01 54.94 6.45
N LYS A 321 13.92 55.68 6.21
CA LYS A 321 12.68 55.48 6.98
C LYS A 321 12.06 54.11 6.70
N ASP A 322 12.02 53.65 5.45
CA ASP A 322 11.46 52.33 5.15
C ASP A 322 12.36 51.18 5.63
N LYS A 323 13.69 51.35 5.65
CA LYS A 323 14.61 50.35 6.24
C LYS A 323 14.55 50.34 7.77
N THR A 324 14.53 51.49 8.43
CA THR A 324 14.39 51.56 9.89
C THR A 324 13.00 51.15 10.35
N ILE A 325 11.92 51.43 9.61
CA ILE A 325 10.58 50.90 9.93
C ILE A 325 10.53 49.39 9.72
N ASN A 326 11.16 48.82 8.68
CA ASN A 326 11.21 47.36 8.53
C ASN A 326 12.15 46.66 9.52
N GLN A 327 13.17 47.35 10.05
CA GLN A 327 14.06 46.81 11.08
C GLN A 327 13.43 46.95 12.48
N VAL A 328 12.82 48.09 12.80
CA VAL A 328 11.99 48.26 14.00
C VAL A 328 10.77 47.35 13.96
N ASN A 329 10.13 47.09 12.81
CA ASN A 329 9.07 46.09 12.71
C ASN A 329 9.59 44.66 12.86
N ARG A 330 10.84 44.36 12.49
CA ARG A 330 11.48 43.08 12.84
C ARG A 330 11.76 42.97 14.34
N ASP A 331 12.23 44.04 14.97
CA ASP A 331 12.58 44.04 16.40
C ASP A 331 11.34 44.17 17.31
N VAL A 332 10.24 44.75 16.80
CA VAL A 332 8.91 44.79 17.45
C VAL A 332 8.16 43.47 17.23
N ASN A 333 8.27 42.82 16.07
CA ASN A 333 7.71 41.47 15.86
C ASN A 333 8.50 40.40 16.63
N ASN A 334 9.83 40.54 16.76
CA ASN A 334 10.64 39.75 17.70
C ASN A 334 10.31 40.03 19.19
N LYS A 335 9.53 41.07 19.49
CA LYS A 335 8.95 41.35 20.81
C LYS A 335 7.45 41.06 20.92
N LYS A 336 6.87 40.34 19.94
CA LYS A 336 5.54 39.72 20.04
C LYS A 336 5.57 38.23 19.68
N GLN A 337 6.64 37.55 20.07
CA GLN A 337 6.62 36.11 20.29
C GLN A 337 6.25 35.80 21.76
N GLU A 338 5.19 36.46 22.26
CA GLU A 338 4.52 36.01 23.48
C GLU A 338 3.75 34.74 23.16
N ASP A 339 3.93 33.73 24.00
CA ASP A 339 3.49 32.35 23.82
C ASP A 339 2.14 32.18 23.11
N ILE A 340 2.18 31.55 21.92
CA ILE A 340 1.02 30.80 21.45
C ILE A 340 0.73 29.75 22.54
N LYS A 341 -0.36 29.89 23.30
CA LYS A 341 -0.68 29.02 24.44
C LYS A 341 -0.62 27.54 24.04
N GLY A 342 0.48 26.88 24.44
CA GLY A 342 0.74 25.46 24.23
C GLY A 342 1.79 25.09 23.17
N TYR A 343 2.23 26.00 22.28
CA TYR A 343 3.29 25.71 21.30
C TYR A 343 4.62 26.36 21.71
N LYS A 344 5.65 25.53 21.91
CA LYS A 344 7.01 26.00 22.21
C LYS A 344 7.88 25.91 20.95
N PRO A 345 8.37 27.03 20.39
CA PRO A 345 9.25 27.00 19.23
C PRO A 345 10.60 26.36 19.59
N VAL A 346 11.17 25.63 18.64
CA VAL A 346 12.49 25.03 18.74
C VAL A 346 13.53 26.04 18.26
N ASN A 347 14.55 26.30 19.08
CA ASN A 347 15.73 27.05 18.68
C ASN A 347 16.95 26.12 18.77
N THR A 348 17.33 25.51 17.65
CA THR A 348 18.50 24.63 17.56
C THR A 348 19.77 25.34 17.13
N SER A 349 19.70 26.61 16.76
CA SER A 349 20.87 27.43 16.41
C SER A 349 21.63 27.89 17.64
N ASN A 350 20.94 28.09 18.77
CA ASN A 350 21.51 28.62 20.02
C ASN A 350 22.33 27.60 20.84
N PHE A 351 22.48 26.36 20.38
CA PHE A 351 23.34 25.37 21.03
C PHE A 351 24.28 24.69 20.04
N ASN A 352 25.47 24.34 20.52
CA ASN A 352 26.43 23.56 19.76
C ASN A 352 25.90 22.12 19.62
N ILE A 353 25.90 21.62 18.39
CA ILE A 353 25.74 20.19 18.09
C ILE A 353 27.11 19.62 17.69
N ASN A 354 27.30 18.33 17.94
CA ASN A 354 28.54 17.67 17.56
C ASN A 354 28.57 17.37 16.04
N ASP A 355 29.73 17.53 15.41
CA ASP A 355 29.95 17.15 14.01
C ASP A 355 29.87 15.62 13.86
N GLY A 356 29.24 15.14 12.78
CA GLY A 356 29.06 13.71 12.53
C GLY A 356 27.74 13.35 11.85
N GLU A 357 27.48 12.05 11.71
CA GLU A 357 26.24 11.51 11.13
C GLU A 357 25.29 11.04 12.24
N TYR A 358 24.07 11.58 12.24
CA TYR A 358 23.05 11.32 13.25
C TYR A 358 21.76 10.87 12.60
N SER A 359 21.18 9.79 13.11
CA SER A 359 19.88 9.29 12.66
C SER A 359 18.75 9.88 13.49
N GLY A 360 17.60 10.14 12.85
CA GLY A 360 16.37 10.54 13.52
C GLY A 360 15.15 10.01 12.79
N ARG A 361 14.07 9.75 13.54
CA ARG A 361 12.80 9.21 13.04
C ARG A 361 11.68 10.21 13.25
N GLY A 362 10.79 10.34 12.27
CA GLY A 362 9.68 11.29 12.32
C GLY A 362 8.43 10.75 11.64
N VAL A 363 7.26 11.04 12.23
CA VAL A 363 5.96 10.52 11.77
C VAL A 363 5.31 11.50 10.80
N GLY A 364 4.94 10.99 9.61
CA GLY A 364 4.28 11.72 8.53
C GLY A 364 2.77 11.46 8.47
N PHE A 365 2.25 11.06 7.31
CA PHE A 365 0.83 10.74 7.15
C PHE A 365 0.46 9.41 7.84
N TYR A 366 1.25 8.35 7.64
CA TYR A 366 1.03 7.07 8.33
C TYR A 366 1.55 7.13 9.78
N THR A 367 0.63 7.21 10.75
CA THR A 367 1.00 7.41 12.17
C THR A 367 1.69 6.22 12.85
N ASN A 368 1.67 5.04 12.23
CA ASN A 368 2.28 3.79 12.72
C ASN A 368 3.61 3.44 12.02
N ARG A 369 4.21 4.39 11.28
CA ARG A 369 5.50 4.22 10.63
C ARG A 369 6.29 5.54 10.65
N SER A 370 7.62 5.47 10.66
CA SER A 370 8.50 6.67 10.60
C SER A 370 9.15 6.81 9.24
N ILE A 371 9.39 8.06 8.85
CA ILE A 371 10.46 8.43 7.94
C ILE A 371 11.76 8.45 8.75
N LEU A 372 12.73 7.63 8.38
CA LEU A 372 14.10 7.68 8.85
C LEU A 372 14.92 8.64 7.99
N SER A 373 15.61 9.58 8.65
CA SER A 373 16.61 10.43 8.02
C SER A 373 17.95 10.25 8.72
N ARG A 374 19.03 10.22 7.94
CA ARG A 374 20.41 10.34 8.42
C ARG A 374 20.90 11.74 8.06
N VAL A 375 21.34 12.50 9.05
CA VAL A 375 21.71 13.91 8.91
C VAL A 375 23.18 14.06 9.28
N ILE A 376 23.95 14.61 8.34
CA ILE A 376 25.37 14.90 8.57
C ILE A 376 25.47 16.36 8.99
N PHE A 377 25.99 16.59 10.19
CA PHE A 377 26.30 17.92 10.70
C PHE A 377 27.78 18.24 10.51
N LYS A 378 28.06 19.50 10.19
CA LYS A 378 29.40 20.07 10.15
C LYS A 378 29.37 21.55 10.51
N ASP A 379 30.31 22.02 11.33
CA ASP A 379 30.46 23.42 11.72
C ASP A 379 29.15 23.99 12.33
N ASN A 380 28.48 23.20 13.19
CA ASN A 380 27.13 23.44 13.75
C ASN A 380 25.98 23.57 12.71
N ALA A 381 26.20 23.30 11.42
CA ALA A 381 25.21 23.39 10.34
C ALA A 381 24.82 22.01 9.78
N ILE A 382 23.68 21.93 9.09
CA ILE A 382 23.30 20.72 8.32
C ILE A 382 24.11 20.72 7.02
N LYS A 383 25.00 19.72 6.87
CA LYS A 383 25.77 19.49 5.64
C LYS A 383 24.98 18.66 4.62
N GLU A 384 24.31 17.60 5.08
CA GLU A 384 23.58 16.67 4.22
C GLU A 384 22.41 16.00 4.96
N ILE A 385 21.31 15.75 4.27
CA ILE A 385 20.14 14.99 4.75
C ILE A 385 19.90 13.84 3.78
N ILE A 386 20.10 12.61 4.24
CA ILE A 386 19.89 11.36 3.51
C ILE A 386 18.60 10.73 4.01
N LEU A 387 17.54 10.80 3.21
CA LEU A 387 16.28 10.10 3.50
C LEU A 387 16.43 8.60 3.15
N ALA A 388 15.89 7.70 3.98
CA ALA A 388 15.84 6.28 3.64
C ALA A 388 15.15 6.05 2.27
N GLU A 389 15.74 5.26 1.38
CA GLU A 389 15.23 5.08 0.01
C GLU A 389 14.07 4.07 -0.06
N GLY A 390 14.23 2.92 0.61
CA GLY A 390 13.15 2.04 1.05
C GLY A 390 12.70 0.97 0.04
N TYR A 391 13.24 -0.24 0.17
CA TYR A 391 12.53 -1.48 -0.11
C TYR A 391 12.75 -2.46 1.04
N ASP A 392 14.00 -2.66 1.44
CA ASP A 392 14.36 -3.39 2.65
C ASP A 392 14.05 -2.57 3.91
N ASN A 393 13.69 -3.28 4.99
CA ASN A 393 13.55 -2.78 6.37
C ASN A 393 12.47 -1.70 6.66
N ASN A 394 11.66 -1.26 5.71
CA ASN A 394 10.46 -0.44 5.94
C ASN A 394 10.73 0.96 6.56
N ASP A 395 11.92 1.53 6.34
CA ASP A 395 12.41 2.75 7.01
C ASP A 395 12.02 4.10 6.37
N TYR A 396 11.44 4.09 5.17
CA TYR A 396 10.62 5.22 4.70
C TYR A 396 9.16 4.82 4.85
N GLY A 397 8.63 5.06 6.06
CA GLY A 397 7.32 4.60 6.48
C GLY A 397 6.11 5.30 5.85
N ASP A 398 6.34 6.36 5.08
CA ASP A 398 5.26 7.23 4.60
C ASP A 398 4.92 7.04 3.10
N ASP A 399 3.83 7.65 2.61
CA ASP A 399 3.40 7.49 1.21
C ASP A 399 4.49 7.86 0.20
N ARG A 400 4.91 6.86 -0.59
CA ARG A 400 5.98 6.97 -1.58
C ARG A 400 5.59 7.88 -2.76
N ASN A 401 4.31 8.00 -3.09
CA ASN A 401 3.84 8.88 -4.17
C ASN A 401 4.08 10.36 -3.83
N PHE A 402 4.02 10.71 -2.55
CA PHE A 402 4.24 12.07 -2.06
C PHE A 402 5.70 12.36 -1.66
N LYS A 403 6.57 11.35 -1.60
CA LYS A 403 7.99 11.46 -1.20
C LYS A 403 8.78 12.52 -1.97
N GLU A 404 8.66 12.56 -3.30
CA GLU A 404 9.42 13.52 -4.11
C GLU A 404 8.93 14.97 -3.92
N THR A 405 7.63 15.17 -3.73
CA THR A 405 7.07 16.48 -3.35
C THR A 405 7.47 16.86 -1.92
N ALA A 406 7.51 15.89 -0.99
CA ALA A 406 7.91 16.09 0.40
C ALA A 406 9.39 16.51 0.53
N LYS A 407 10.27 15.96 -0.30
CA LYS A 407 11.68 16.39 -0.43
C LYS A 407 11.83 17.89 -0.74
N GLY A 408 10.77 18.56 -1.21
CA GLY A 408 10.71 20.02 -1.33
C GLY A 408 11.04 20.78 -0.04
N VAL A 409 10.88 20.14 1.14
CA VAL A 409 11.27 20.72 2.44
C VAL A 409 12.78 20.85 2.63
N LEU A 410 13.59 19.96 2.02
CA LEU A 410 15.02 19.85 2.31
C LEU A 410 15.77 21.16 2.03
N ARG A 411 15.44 21.85 0.93
CA ARG A 411 16.05 23.15 0.58
C ARG A 411 15.80 24.26 1.61
N TYR A 412 14.71 24.17 2.37
CA TYR A 412 14.42 25.11 3.45
C TYR A 412 15.18 24.72 4.72
N LEU A 413 15.25 23.42 5.06
CA LEU A 413 16.08 22.91 6.16
C LEU A 413 17.57 23.25 6.00
N TYR A 414 18.11 23.20 4.77
CA TYR A 414 19.49 23.65 4.50
C TYR A 414 19.67 25.17 4.57
N LYS A 415 18.62 25.96 4.29
CA LYS A 415 18.68 27.44 4.26
C LYS A 415 18.53 28.04 5.66
N ASP A 416 17.57 27.53 6.43
CA ASP A 416 17.20 28.01 7.76
C ASP A 416 16.43 26.88 8.48
N ARG A 417 17.16 26.06 9.24
CA ARG A 417 16.58 24.86 9.86
C ARG A 417 15.54 25.19 10.93
N ASP A 418 15.81 26.18 11.78
CA ASP A 418 14.92 26.54 12.89
C ASP A 418 13.62 27.16 12.39
N LYS A 419 13.69 28.11 11.47
CA LYS A 419 12.48 28.68 10.87
C LYS A 419 11.66 27.60 10.17
N THR A 420 12.31 26.69 9.43
CA THR A 420 11.61 25.61 8.71
C THR A 420 10.95 24.60 9.64
N ILE A 421 11.64 24.21 10.72
CA ILE A 421 11.10 23.32 11.75
C ILE A 421 9.91 24.00 12.42
N ASN A 422 10.05 25.24 12.86
CA ASN A 422 8.99 25.97 13.55
C ASN A 422 7.78 26.22 12.65
N ASP A 423 7.98 26.68 11.41
CA ASP A 423 6.88 26.93 10.47
C ASP A 423 6.04 25.66 10.21
N LEU A 424 6.66 24.48 10.13
CA LEU A 424 5.94 23.22 9.89
C LEU A 424 5.35 22.60 11.16
N MET A 425 6.02 22.69 12.31
CA MET A 425 5.49 22.16 13.57
C MET A 425 4.35 23.03 14.13
N GLU A 426 4.45 24.36 14.00
CA GLU A 426 3.37 25.29 14.36
C GLU A 426 2.16 25.10 13.44
N TYR A 427 2.38 24.99 12.12
CA TYR A 427 1.31 24.67 11.15
C TYR A 427 0.58 23.37 11.52
N GLU A 428 1.32 22.31 11.87
CA GLU A 428 0.73 21.05 12.29
C GLU A 428 -0.07 21.19 13.59
N PHE A 429 0.49 21.86 14.60
CA PHE A 429 -0.13 22.09 15.91
C PHE A 429 -1.46 22.84 15.76
N ILE A 430 -1.46 23.98 15.07
CA ILE A 430 -2.67 24.79 14.84
C ILE A 430 -3.72 23.96 14.07
N LYS A 431 -3.29 23.28 13.00
CA LYS A 431 -4.17 22.44 12.17
C LYS A 431 -4.80 21.31 12.98
N ASN A 432 -4.06 20.63 13.87
CA ASN A 432 -4.59 19.56 14.71
C ASN A 432 -5.61 20.06 15.74
N ASN A 433 -5.34 21.16 16.45
CA ASN A 433 -6.27 21.70 17.46
C ASN A 433 -7.60 22.13 16.84
N ILE A 434 -7.55 22.89 15.73
CA ILE A 434 -8.77 23.33 15.02
C ILE A 434 -9.54 22.12 14.44
N LEU A 435 -8.85 21.10 13.91
CA LEU A 435 -9.49 19.90 13.38
C LEU A 435 -10.27 19.09 14.43
N ASN A 436 -9.70 18.94 15.63
CA ASN A 436 -10.34 18.18 16.71
C ASN A 436 -11.72 18.77 17.04
N VAL A 437 -11.79 20.11 17.18
CA VAL A 437 -13.03 20.84 17.44
C VAL A 437 -13.96 20.85 16.22
N ALA A 438 -13.43 21.01 15.00
CA ALA A 438 -14.25 20.99 13.79
C ALA A 438 -14.98 19.65 13.57
N TYR A 439 -14.48 18.54 14.13
CA TYR A 439 -15.18 17.25 14.10
C TYR A 439 -16.36 17.14 15.06
N GLU A 440 -16.52 18.07 16.03
CA GLU A 440 -17.74 18.25 16.82
C GLU A 440 -18.88 18.89 16.03
N LYS A 441 -18.62 19.33 14.77
CA LYS A 441 -19.58 19.99 13.87
C LYS A 441 -20.06 21.37 14.34
N ASP A 442 -19.34 21.98 15.28
CA ASP A 442 -19.64 23.30 15.85
C ASP A 442 -18.70 24.37 15.25
N ILE A 443 -19.29 25.33 14.53
CA ILE A 443 -18.54 26.38 13.82
C ILE A 443 -18.03 27.48 14.76
N ASP A 444 -18.78 27.81 15.81
CA ASP A 444 -18.43 28.88 16.74
C ASP A 444 -17.32 28.42 17.70
N LYS A 445 -17.34 27.15 18.13
CA LYS A 445 -16.18 26.54 18.79
C LYS A 445 -14.97 26.48 17.86
N CYS A 446 -15.14 26.11 16.58
CA CYS A 446 -14.04 26.06 15.61
C CYS A 446 -13.37 27.44 15.42
N ILE A 447 -14.16 28.51 15.31
CA ILE A 447 -13.67 29.90 15.27
C ILE A 447 -13.01 30.29 16.59
N THR A 448 -13.61 29.95 17.73
CA THR A 448 -13.09 30.25 19.07
C THR A 448 -11.75 29.57 19.34
N GLU A 449 -11.60 28.31 18.94
CA GLU A 449 -10.33 27.59 18.97
C GLU A 449 -9.32 28.22 18.02
N GLY A 450 -9.73 28.52 16.78
CA GLY A 450 -8.91 29.21 15.79
C GLY A 450 -8.38 30.56 16.28
N LYS A 451 -9.18 31.34 17.02
CA LYS A 451 -8.80 32.66 17.56
C LYS A 451 -7.61 32.60 18.51
N LYS A 452 -7.40 31.47 19.21
CA LYS A 452 -6.23 31.26 20.09
C LYS A 452 -4.90 31.25 19.33
N TYR A 453 -4.94 30.95 18.03
CA TYR A 453 -3.75 30.67 17.20
C TYR A 453 -3.60 31.62 16.02
N LEU A 454 -4.72 31.96 15.38
CA LEU A 454 -4.80 32.78 14.16
C LEU A 454 -5.29 34.21 14.46
N GLY A 455 -5.62 34.52 15.71
CA GLY A 455 -6.26 35.78 16.10
C GLY A 455 -7.54 36.05 15.28
N ASN A 456 -7.72 37.30 14.85
CA ASN A 456 -8.86 37.70 14.00
C ASN A 456 -8.89 36.99 12.64
N TYR A 457 -7.80 36.37 12.18
CA TYR A 457 -7.80 35.62 10.93
C TYR A 457 -8.66 34.34 11.00
N ALA A 458 -8.96 33.86 12.21
CA ALA A 458 -9.88 32.76 12.45
C ALA A 458 -11.31 33.01 11.95
N GLU A 459 -11.73 34.27 11.74
CA GLU A 459 -13.04 34.59 11.15
C GLU A 459 -13.22 33.96 9.75
N LYS A 460 -12.14 33.70 9.01
CA LYS A 460 -12.20 32.96 7.74
C LYS A 460 -12.68 31.51 7.90
N LEU A 461 -12.57 30.93 9.09
CA LEU A 461 -13.08 29.58 9.38
C LEU A 461 -14.62 29.52 9.29
N LYS A 462 -15.33 30.66 9.45
CA LYS A 462 -16.80 30.74 9.38
C LYS A 462 -17.39 30.23 8.06
N ASN A 463 -16.60 30.27 6.98
CA ASN A 463 -17.01 29.82 5.65
C ASN A 463 -16.72 28.33 5.39
N ILE A 464 -16.41 27.55 6.43
CA ILE A 464 -16.09 26.12 6.31
C ILE A 464 -17.37 25.29 6.38
N ASP A 465 -17.55 24.41 5.40
CA ASP A 465 -18.60 23.40 5.41
C ASP A 465 -18.25 22.27 6.37
N LEU A 466 -18.68 22.41 7.61
CA LEU A 466 -18.57 21.36 8.61
C LEU A 466 -19.48 20.15 8.33
N THR A 467 -20.49 20.23 7.45
CA THR A 467 -21.35 19.07 7.15
C THR A 467 -20.63 18.02 6.30
N ALA A 468 -19.63 18.45 5.51
CA ALA A 468 -18.84 17.58 4.64
C ALA A 468 -18.10 16.42 5.35
N PHE A 469 -17.58 15.50 4.53
CA PHE A 469 -16.72 14.42 5.01
C PHE A 469 -15.37 14.96 5.53
N LYS A 470 -14.75 14.26 6.48
CA LYS A 470 -13.57 14.73 7.25
C LYS A 470 -12.44 15.31 6.39
N GLY A 471 -12.09 14.65 5.28
CA GLY A 471 -11.03 15.11 4.38
C GLY A 471 -11.33 16.44 3.65
N HIS A 472 -12.61 16.79 3.45
CA HIS A 472 -12.98 18.08 2.87
C HIS A 472 -12.88 19.21 3.90
N ILE A 473 -13.42 18.98 5.11
CA ILE A 473 -13.25 19.89 6.28
C ILE A 473 -11.75 20.19 6.47
N GLU A 474 -10.93 19.14 6.48
CA GLU A 474 -9.48 19.25 6.60
C GLU A 474 -8.83 20.06 5.47
N SER A 475 -9.25 19.86 4.22
CA SER A 475 -8.76 20.65 3.09
C SER A 475 -9.07 22.14 3.24
N GLN A 476 -10.28 22.48 3.71
CA GLN A 476 -10.71 23.86 3.93
C GLN A 476 -9.95 24.51 5.11
N ILE A 477 -9.81 23.83 6.25
CA ILE A 477 -9.00 24.30 7.40
C ILE A 477 -7.55 24.52 6.98
N LYS A 478 -6.94 23.54 6.29
CA LYS A 478 -5.56 23.64 5.78
C LYS A 478 -5.37 24.85 4.86
N LYS A 479 -6.36 25.19 4.05
CA LYS A 479 -6.33 26.38 3.18
C LYS A 479 -6.28 27.66 4.00
N VAL A 480 -7.17 27.83 5.00
CA VAL A 480 -7.19 29.02 5.87
C VAL A 480 -5.86 29.19 6.60
N ILE A 481 -5.34 28.14 7.24
CA ILE A 481 -4.05 28.21 7.95
C ILE A 481 -2.90 28.49 6.97
N LYS A 482 -2.89 27.88 5.79
CA LYS A 482 -1.86 28.13 4.78
C LYS A 482 -1.92 29.55 4.22
N GLU A 483 -3.09 30.18 4.13
CA GLU A 483 -3.22 31.59 3.79
C GLU A 483 -2.70 32.51 4.91
N TYR A 484 -2.96 32.17 6.19
CA TYR A 484 -2.41 32.90 7.34
C TYR A 484 -0.87 32.93 7.31
N PHE A 485 -0.22 31.76 7.19
CA PHE A 485 1.24 31.66 7.10
C PHE A 485 1.82 32.43 5.91
N LYS A 486 1.07 32.68 4.83
CA LYS A 486 1.53 33.51 3.71
C LYS A 486 1.59 34.99 4.04
N GLN A 487 0.75 35.50 4.96
CA GLN A 487 0.78 36.92 5.33
C GLN A 487 2.10 37.31 6.01
N ASP A 488 2.67 36.39 6.80
CA ASP A 488 3.92 36.60 7.54
C ASP A 488 5.19 36.19 6.77
N ASN A 489 5.09 35.88 5.46
CA ASN A 489 6.18 35.28 4.66
C ASN A 489 6.68 33.92 5.21
N ARG A 490 5.80 33.15 5.87
CA ARG A 490 6.06 31.81 6.41
C ARG A 490 5.52 30.68 5.52
N GLY A 491 4.68 31.02 4.54
CA GLY A 491 4.01 30.07 3.64
C GLY A 491 4.87 29.43 2.54
N GLU A 492 6.11 29.87 2.31
CA GLU A 492 6.95 29.36 1.20
C GLU A 492 7.19 27.84 1.28
N VAL A 493 7.50 27.33 2.49
CA VAL A 493 7.72 25.90 2.70
C VAL A 493 6.43 25.11 2.46
N LEU A 494 5.29 25.62 2.92
CA LEU A 494 3.96 25.02 2.73
C LEU A 494 3.51 25.02 1.26
N ASP A 495 3.98 25.96 0.44
CA ASP A 495 3.83 25.94 -1.02
C ASP A 495 4.74 24.90 -1.68
N ALA A 496 6.00 24.81 -1.25
CA ALA A 496 6.96 23.85 -1.77
C ALA A 496 6.56 22.39 -1.59
N VAL A 497 5.83 22.09 -0.51
CA VAL A 497 5.37 20.74 -0.13
C VAL A 497 3.86 20.57 -0.30
N SER A 498 3.22 21.42 -1.11
CA SER A 498 1.78 21.40 -1.32
C SER A 498 1.32 20.04 -1.87
N GLY A 499 0.35 19.40 -1.21
CA GLY A 499 -0.08 18.03 -1.50
C GLY A 499 0.67 16.94 -0.74
N ALA A 500 1.88 17.21 -0.24
CA ALA A 500 2.73 16.27 0.51
C ALA A 500 3.07 16.76 1.94
N THR A 501 2.25 17.66 2.48
CA THR A 501 2.56 18.41 3.72
C THR A 501 2.78 17.49 4.92
N TYR A 502 2.02 16.40 5.03
CA TYR A 502 2.21 15.39 6.08
C TYR A 502 3.57 14.70 6.01
N SER A 503 4.00 14.27 4.82
CA SER A 503 5.30 13.64 4.62
C SER A 503 6.45 14.62 4.82
N ALA A 504 6.28 15.89 4.45
CA ALA A 504 7.24 16.95 4.75
C ALA A 504 7.37 17.23 6.25
N ILE A 505 6.25 17.23 6.99
CA ILE A 505 6.22 17.27 8.46
C ILE A 505 6.97 16.06 9.05
N GLY A 506 6.77 14.86 8.52
CA GLY A 506 7.49 13.64 8.94
C GLY A 506 9.00 13.74 8.71
N ILE A 507 9.44 14.22 7.53
CA ILE A 507 10.85 14.52 7.25
C ILE A 507 11.38 15.55 8.27
N THR A 508 10.64 16.62 8.50
CA THR A 508 11.04 17.70 9.42
C THR A 508 11.21 17.20 10.86
N LYS A 509 10.28 16.37 11.36
CA LYS A 509 10.41 15.70 12.66
C LYS A 509 11.63 14.79 12.71
N SER A 510 11.88 14.02 11.65
CA SER A 510 13.04 13.11 11.59
C SER A 510 14.38 13.85 11.61
N VAL A 511 14.45 15.01 10.97
CA VAL A 511 15.63 15.89 11.02
C VAL A 511 15.76 16.57 12.38
N ASN A 512 14.66 17.05 12.97
CA ASN A 512 14.67 17.62 14.33
C ASN A 512 15.13 16.61 15.39
N ALA A 513 14.71 15.35 15.29
CA ALA A 513 15.19 14.26 16.14
C ALA A 513 16.70 14.00 15.95
N ALA A 514 17.21 14.05 14.72
CA ALA A 514 18.65 13.95 14.46
C ALA A 514 19.45 15.13 15.04
N ILE A 515 18.89 16.36 15.02
CA ILE A 515 19.48 17.54 15.68
C ILE A 515 19.51 17.34 17.21
N HIS A 516 18.43 16.81 17.80
CA HIS A 516 18.40 16.49 19.23
C HIS A 516 19.47 15.48 19.61
N ASN A 517 19.60 14.39 18.85
CA ASN A 517 20.64 13.37 19.04
C ASN A 517 22.06 13.94 18.90
N ALA A 518 22.29 14.89 17.97
CA ALA A 518 23.57 15.56 17.80
C ALA A 518 23.91 16.53 18.95
N LYS A 519 22.89 17.16 19.55
CA LYS A 519 23.01 17.96 20.78
C LYS A 519 23.29 17.09 22.00
N GLU A 520 22.56 15.99 22.17
CA GLU A 520 22.80 15.04 23.27
C GLU A 520 24.21 14.46 23.17
N ALA A 521 24.67 14.05 21.99
CA ALA A 521 26.05 13.60 21.81
C ALA A 521 27.10 14.66 22.20
N PHE A 522 26.82 15.95 21.94
CA PHE A 522 27.68 17.05 22.39
C PHE A 522 27.69 17.20 23.93
N GLN A 523 26.58 16.92 24.60
CA GLN A 523 26.41 17.11 26.05
C GLN A 523 26.80 15.87 26.90
N SER A 524 26.32 14.68 26.52
CA SER A 524 26.40 13.43 27.30
C SER A 524 27.30 12.36 26.68
N LYS A 525 27.71 12.53 25.42
CA LYS A 525 28.33 11.50 24.55
C LYS A 525 27.48 10.25 24.28
N LYS A 526 26.23 10.19 24.76
CA LYS A 526 25.35 9.01 24.66
C LYS A 526 23.88 9.38 24.44
N TYR A 527 23.33 8.95 23.31
CA TYR A 527 21.93 9.15 22.93
C TYR A 527 21.26 7.84 22.45
N ILE A 528 19.93 7.81 22.37
CA ILE A 528 19.18 6.63 21.87
C ILE A 528 19.28 6.58 20.34
N LYS A 529 19.92 5.53 19.82
CA LYS A 529 20.12 5.27 18.40
C LYS A 529 18.94 4.50 17.82
N ASN A 530 18.43 3.50 18.54
CA ASN A 530 17.31 2.68 18.11
C ASN A 530 16.56 2.07 19.31
N VAL A 531 15.33 1.63 19.08
CA VAL A 531 14.53 0.83 20.02
C VAL A 531 13.98 -0.35 19.23
N ASN A 532 14.04 -1.56 19.78
CA ASN A 532 13.47 -2.75 19.16
C ASN A 532 12.65 -3.52 20.18
N MET A 533 11.56 -4.14 19.76
CA MET A 533 10.89 -5.17 20.57
C MET A 533 11.78 -6.41 20.62
N ILE A 534 11.79 -7.12 21.75
CA ILE A 534 12.49 -8.43 21.82
C ILE A 534 11.70 -9.52 21.08
N LEU A 535 10.37 -9.41 21.06
CA LEU A 535 9.46 -10.28 20.32
C LEU A 535 8.63 -9.44 19.35
N GLU A 536 8.56 -9.84 18.08
CA GLU A 536 7.76 -9.14 17.06
C GLU A 536 6.24 -9.23 17.33
N LYS A 537 5.82 -10.28 18.03
CA LYS A 537 4.47 -10.50 18.57
C LYS A 537 4.58 -10.92 20.03
N VAL A 538 3.90 -10.20 20.93
CA VAL A 538 3.85 -10.53 22.37
C VAL A 538 2.54 -11.25 22.65
N ILE A 539 2.57 -12.42 23.28
CA ILE A 539 1.38 -13.17 23.69
C ILE A 539 1.31 -13.21 25.21
N LEU A 540 0.23 -12.67 25.77
CA LEU A 540 -0.08 -12.68 27.21
C LEU A 540 -1.39 -13.42 27.44
N TYR A 541 -1.47 -14.21 28.50
CA TYR A 541 -2.74 -14.78 28.97
C TYR A 541 -3.41 -13.84 29.98
N LYS A 542 -4.74 -13.89 30.11
CA LYS A 542 -5.50 -12.99 31.02
C LYS A 542 -5.07 -13.08 32.49
N ASP A 543 -4.62 -14.25 32.95
CA ASP A 543 -4.02 -14.45 34.27
C ASP A 543 -2.68 -13.71 34.42
N GLU A 544 -1.85 -13.71 33.38
CA GLU A 544 -0.58 -12.98 33.34
C GLU A 544 -0.74 -11.44 33.37
N LEU A 545 -1.89 -10.88 32.98
CA LEU A 545 -2.13 -9.43 33.04
C LEU A 545 -2.16 -8.88 34.47
N ASN A 546 -2.27 -9.74 35.48
CA ASN A 546 -2.14 -9.36 36.89
C ASN A 546 -0.67 -9.33 37.36
N ASN A 547 0.28 -9.81 36.55
CA ASN A 547 1.69 -9.92 36.90
C ASN A 547 2.56 -8.92 36.13
N GLU A 548 2.81 -7.76 36.74
CA GLU A 548 3.66 -6.71 36.17
C GLU A 548 5.12 -7.13 35.92
N GLN A 549 5.57 -8.28 36.46
CA GLN A 549 6.92 -8.79 36.26
C GLN A 549 7.12 -9.61 34.96
N THR A 550 6.09 -9.74 34.10
CA THR A 550 6.20 -10.53 32.86
C THR A 550 7.38 -10.08 31.98
N GLU A 551 8.28 -11.01 31.66
CA GLU A 551 9.45 -10.74 30.83
C GLU A 551 9.10 -10.65 29.33
N LYS A 552 7.94 -11.21 28.95
CA LYS A 552 7.44 -11.26 27.57
C LYS A 552 7.27 -9.88 26.94
N LEU A 553 6.97 -8.86 27.76
CA LEU A 553 6.87 -7.46 27.35
C LEU A 553 8.16 -6.70 27.72
N SER A 554 9.14 -6.78 26.83
CA SER A 554 10.45 -6.15 26.99
C SER A 554 10.94 -5.51 25.69
N ILE A 555 11.69 -4.41 25.82
CA ILE A 555 12.35 -3.72 24.70
C ILE A 555 13.86 -3.72 24.84
N ARG A 556 14.56 -3.66 23.71
CA ARG A 556 15.99 -3.37 23.63
C ARG A 556 16.18 -1.92 23.16
N ILE A 557 16.85 -1.11 23.97
CA ILE A 557 17.29 0.24 23.62
C ILE A 557 18.75 0.13 23.18
N GLU A 558 19.04 0.55 21.95
CA GLU A 558 20.39 0.64 21.39
C GLU A 558 20.87 2.10 21.50
N TYR A 559 22.07 2.29 22.04
CA TYR A 559 22.68 3.61 22.22
C TYR A 559 23.73 3.91 21.14
N SER A 560 24.11 5.18 21.04
CA SER A 560 25.10 5.69 20.08
C SER A 560 26.51 5.11 20.23
N ASP A 561 26.86 4.65 21.43
CA ASP A 561 28.11 3.93 21.73
C ASP A 561 28.04 2.42 21.38
N ASN A 562 26.96 1.99 20.71
CA ASN A 562 26.60 0.60 20.39
C ASN A 562 26.37 -0.30 21.63
N THR A 563 26.33 0.26 22.84
CA THR A 563 25.82 -0.49 24.00
C THR A 563 24.31 -0.66 23.90
N ASN A 564 23.78 -1.67 24.57
CA ASN A 564 22.36 -2.00 24.56
C ASN A 564 21.84 -2.16 26.00
N GLU A 565 20.65 -1.64 26.29
CA GLU A 565 19.90 -1.93 27.52
C GLU A 565 18.65 -2.74 27.17
N VAL A 566 18.33 -3.76 27.96
CA VAL A 566 17.03 -4.44 27.93
C VAL A 566 16.17 -3.91 29.06
N VAL A 567 15.03 -3.31 28.73
CA VAL A 567 14.07 -2.78 29.71
C VAL A 567 12.81 -3.64 29.70
N LYS A 568 12.42 -4.15 30.87
CA LYS A 568 11.19 -4.93 31.10
C LYS A 568 10.03 -3.99 31.41
N TYR A 569 8.78 -4.41 31.16
CA TYR A 569 7.59 -3.56 31.36
C TYR A 569 7.54 -2.87 32.74
N LYS A 570 7.84 -3.59 33.83
CA LYS A 570 7.89 -3.04 35.21
C LYS A 570 8.77 -1.79 35.36
N ASP A 571 9.81 -1.66 34.53
CA ASP A 571 10.77 -0.55 34.57
C ASP A 571 10.41 0.59 33.61
N PHE A 572 9.39 0.44 32.76
CA PHE A 572 8.98 1.43 31.75
C PHE A 572 8.66 2.79 32.40
N LYS A 573 7.80 2.79 33.41
CA LYS A 573 7.40 4.01 34.14
C LYS A 573 8.60 4.72 34.77
N LYS A 574 9.53 3.96 35.37
CA LYS A 574 10.78 4.48 35.97
C LYS A 574 11.72 5.09 34.93
N LYS A 575 11.74 4.54 33.72
CA LYS A 575 12.56 5.00 32.58
C LYS A 575 11.88 6.06 31.70
N GLY A 576 10.65 6.48 32.02
CA GLY A 576 9.90 7.43 31.19
C GLY A 576 9.47 6.87 29.83
N ILE A 577 9.35 5.54 29.73
CA ILE A 577 8.87 4.80 28.56
C ILE A 577 7.36 4.66 28.67
N LYS A 578 6.64 5.06 27.63
CA LYS A 578 5.18 4.98 27.53
C LYS A 578 4.80 3.96 26.47
N LEU A 579 3.90 3.04 26.83
CA LEU A 579 3.25 2.13 25.91
C LEU A 579 1.93 2.76 25.45
N ILE A 580 1.74 2.93 24.14
CA ILE A 580 0.58 3.66 23.60
C ILE A 580 -0.20 2.75 22.65
N ASN A 581 -1.52 2.68 22.83
CA ASN A 581 -2.39 1.95 21.92
C ASN A 581 -2.43 2.63 20.54
N ALA A 582 -2.18 1.88 19.46
CA ALA A 582 -2.08 2.45 18.13
C ALA A 582 -3.43 2.98 17.60
N LYS A 583 -4.55 2.42 18.07
CA LYS A 583 -5.91 2.76 17.64
C LYS A 583 -6.49 3.92 18.46
N THR A 584 -6.50 3.84 19.78
CA THR A 584 -7.10 4.87 20.65
C THR A 584 -6.16 6.04 20.93
N LYS A 585 -4.85 5.85 20.75
CA LYS A 585 -3.77 6.79 21.12
C LYS A 585 -3.63 7.04 22.63
N GLU A 586 -4.28 6.22 23.45
CA GLU A 586 -4.18 6.27 24.91
C GLU A 586 -2.94 5.54 25.42
N GLU A 587 -2.42 6.01 26.55
CA GLU A 587 -1.29 5.41 27.26
C GLU A 587 -1.75 4.26 28.15
N ILE A 588 -1.08 3.12 28.05
CA ILE A 588 -1.34 1.94 28.87
C ILE A 588 -0.60 2.08 30.18
N LEU A 589 -1.37 2.28 31.26
CA LEU A 589 -0.85 2.49 32.62
C LEU A 589 -0.73 1.18 33.40
N SER A 590 -1.54 0.16 33.08
CA SER A 590 -1.47 -1.18 33.65
C SER A 590 -1.53 -2.26 32.57
N LEU A 591 -0.94 -3.44 32.83
CA LEU A 591 -1.12 -4.61 31.97
C LEU A 591 -2.60 -5.05 31.88
N LYS A 592 -3.43 -4.72 32.88
CA LYS A 592 -4.87 -5.04 32.89
C LYS A 592 -5.65 -4.29 31.80
N ASP A 593 -5.12 -3.17 31.31
CA ASP A 593 -5.71 -2.36 30.25
C ASP A 593 -5.31 -2.87 28.84
N LEU A 594 -4.49 -3.93 28.76
CA LEU A 594 -4.10 -4.54 27.50
C LEU A 594 -5.24 -5.40 26.92
N TYR A 595 -5.35 -5.33 25.60
CA TYR A 595 -6.22 -6.17 24.79
C TYR A 595 -5.51 -6.51 23.47
N SER A 596 -6.02 -7.50 22.73
CA SER A 596 -5.43 -7.91 21.46
C SER A 596 -5.44 -6.77 20.43
N GLY A 597 -4.28 -6.23 20.09
CA GLY A 597 -4.18 -4.98 19.32
C GLY A 597 -2.75 -4.55 18.97
N GLU A 598 -2.66 -3.49 18.16
CA GLU A 598 -1.41 -2.82 17.84
C GLU A 598 -1.05 -1.76 18.90
N TYR A 599 0.22 -1.72 19.28
CA TYR A 599 0.80 -0.78 20.23
C TYR A 599 2.12 -0.21 19.72
N PHE A 600 2.55 0.95 20.21
CA PHE A 600 3.86 1.54 19.92
C PHE A 600 4.50 2.13 21.19
N ILE A 601 5.81 2.38 21.13
CA ILE A 601 6.59 2.91 22.26
C ILE A 601 6.90 4.39 22.05
N ASN A 602 6.74 5.17 23.11
CA ASN A 602 7.20 6.56 23.17
C ASN A 602 8.15 6.72 24.36
N ILE A 603 9.39 7.10 24.09
CA ILE A 603 10.39 7.45 25.10
C ILE A 603 10.56 8.96 25.05
N LYS A 604 10.87 9.60 26.18
CA LYS A 604 11.19 11.03 26.20
C LYS A 604 12.23 11.36 25.11
N ASP A 605 11.90 12.32 24.26
CA ASP A 605 12.72 12.80 23.13
C ASP A 605 13.04 11.75 22.03
N PHE A 606 12.54 10.51 22.14
CA PHE A 606 12.65 9.44 21.13
C PHE A 606 11.33 8.68 20.92
N GLN A 607 10.62 8.97 19.83
CA GLN A 607 9.45 8.20 19.43
C GLN A 607 9.87 6.94 18.65
N TYR A 608 9.34 5.78 19.04
CA TYR A 608 9.44 4.53 18.26
C TYR A 608 8.07 4.21 17.64
N PRO A 609 7.76 4.73 16.43
CA PRO A 609 6.40 4.69 15.90
C PRO A 609 6.07 3.40 15.14
N ARG A 610 7.01 2.44 15.03
CA ARG A 610 6.67 1.12 14.50
C ARG A 610 5.72 0.45 15.48
N THR A 611 4.53 0.08 15.00
CA THR A 611 3.61 -0.71 15.82
C THR A 611 4.07 -2.15 15.91
N PHE A 612 3.76 -2.79 17.04
CA PHE A 612 3.91 -4.21 17.29
C PHE A 612 2.58 -4.77 17.83
N TYR A 613 2.35 -6.07 17.67
CA TYR A 613 1.10 -6.68 18.08
C TYR A 613 1.25 -7.32 19.46
N ILE A 614 0.35 -6.96 20.38
CA ILE A 614 0.12 -7.69 21.62
C ILE A 614 -1.15 -8.51 21.40
N GLU A 615 -1.11 -9.81 21.68
CA GLU A 615 -2.28 -10.68 21.72
C GLU A 615 -2.56 -11.09 23.16
N VAL A 616 -3.80 -10.88 23.60
CA VAL A 616 -4.30 -11.28 24.91
C VAL A 616 -5.23 -12.48 24.72
N LEU A 617 -4.88 -13.62 25.33
CA LEU A 617 -5.62 -14.88 25.23
C LEU A 617 -6.24 -15.29 26.57
N GLU A 618 -7.31 -16.07 26.53
CA GLU A 618 -7.76 -16.85 27.69
C GLU A 618 -7.08 -18.22 27.67
N LYS A 619 -6.61 -18.67 28.83
CA LYS A 619 -5.99 -19.98 28.98
C LYS A 619 -7.09 -21.02 29.20
N THR A 620 -7.29 -21.90 28.23
CA THR A 620 -8.33 -22.94 28.30
C THR A 620 -7.91 -24.15 29.12
N LYS A 621 -8.86 -24.71 29.89
CA LYS A 621 -8.67 -25.95 30.68
C LYS A 621 -8.95 -27.22 29.88
N ASP A 622 -9.54 -27.08 28.69
CA ASP A 622 -9.89 -28.21 27.81
C ASP A 622 -8.63 -28.64 27.02
N ASP A 623 -7.90 -29.61 27.56
CA ASP A 623 -6.70 -30.18 26.96
C ASP A 623 -6.98 -30.86 25.62
N ILE A 624 -5.99 -30.88 24.73
CA ILE A 624 -6.04 -31.69 23.51
C ILE A 624 -5.43 -33.04 23.80
N ILE A 625 -6.26 -34.07 23.93
CA ILE A 625 -5.84 -35.40 24.39
C ILE A 625 -5.74 -36.45 23.29
N GLY A 626 -6.22 -36.16 22.07
CA GLY A 626 -6.24 -37.10 20.96
C GLY A 626 -6.12 -36.48 19.58
N MET A 627 -5.80 -37.31 18.60
CA MET A 627 -5.72 -36.95 17.18
C MET A 627 -6.31 -38.09 16.35
N GLU A 628 -7.00 -37.74 15.27
CA GLU A 628 -7.61 -38.70 14.33
C GLU A 628 -7.33 -38.25 12.90
N TYR A 629 -7.24 -39.21 11.97
CA TYR A 629 -7.08 -38.95 10.55
C TYR A 629 -8.14 -39.67 9.71
N SER A 630 -8.41 -39.15 8.51
CA SER A 630 -9.30 -39.75 7.53
C SER A 630 -8.61 -39.77 6.16
N LEU A 631 -8.93 -40.78 5.34
CA LEU A 631 -8.41 -40.98 4.00
C LEU A 631 -9.56 -40.95 3.00
N ASP A 632 -9.49 -40.06 2.00
CA ASP A 632 -10.52 -39.84 0.97
C ASP A 632 -11.94 -39.67 1.53
N ASP A 633 -12.05 -38.93 2.64
CA ASP A 633 -13.31 -38.71 3.39
C ASP A 633 -13.97 -39.98 3.97
N GLY A 634 -13.20 -41.05 4.10
CA GLY A 634 -13.59 -42.25 4.84
C GLY A 634 -13.62 -42.06 6.36
N MET A 635 -13.77 -43.18 7.08
CA MET A 635 -13.84 -43.23 8.55
C MET A 635 -12.64 -42.54 9.22
N TRP A 636 -12.90 -41.90 10.36
CA TRP A 636 -11.86 -41.33 11.22
C TRP A 636 -11.17 -42.42 12.03
N ILE A 637 -9.85 -42.53 11.87
CA ILE A 637 -8.97 -43.51 12.51
C ILE A 637 -8.16 -42.79 13.61
N PRO A 638 -8.13 -43.27 14.85
CA PRO A 638 -7.34 -42.67 15.91
C PRO A 638 -5.83 -42.86 15.68
N VAL A 639 -5.05 -41.83 15.98
CA VAL A 639 -3.58 -41.89 15.99
C VAL A 639 -3.12 -42.37 17.36
N GLY A 640 -2.48 -43.54 17.41
CA GLY A 640 -1.84 -44.06 18.63
C GLY A 640 -0.46 -43.44 18.89
N ASN A 641 0.06 -43.63 20.11
CA ASN A 641 1.40 -43.20 20.54
C ASN A 641 1.69 -41.70 20.35
N LEU A 642 0.72 -40.85 20.69
CA LEU A 642 0.86 -39.39 20.62
C LEU A 642 1.81 -38.86 21.69
N ASP A 643 2.77 -38.03 21.26
CA ASP A 643 3.68 -37.31 22.16
C ASP A 643 2.90 -36.26 22.97
N LYS A 644 3.14 -36.18 24.29
CA LYS A 644 2.48 -35.22 25.20
C LYS A 644 3.44 -34.21 25.83
N ASP A 645 2.93 -33.02 26.09
CA ASP A 645 3.56 -31.98 26.89
C ASP A 645 2.59 -31.58 28.01
N GLY A 646 2.85 -32.08 29.22
CA GLY A 646 1.85 -32.14 30.28
C GLY A 646 0.65 -33.02 29.88
N GLU A 647 -0.55 -32.48 30.07
CA GLU A 647 -1.81 -33.16 29.81
C GLU A 647 -2.29 -33.11 28.35
N SER A 648 -1.76 -32.15 27.56
CA SER A 648 -2.08 -31.97 26.14
C SER A 648 -1.04 -32.62 25.21
N ILE A 649 -1.43 -32.95 23.98
CA ILE A 649 -0.52 -33.46 22.94
C ILE A 649 0.40 -32.35 22.41
N LYS A 650 1.64 -32.71 22.06
CA LYS A 650 2.56 -31.80 21.36
C LYS A 650 2.02 -31.45 19.97
N THR A 651 2.39 -30.27 19.47
CA THR A 651 2.14 -29.90 18.07
C THR A 651 3.05 -30.70 17.11
N ALA A 652 4.28 -31.01 17.51
CA ALA A 652 5.11 -31.97 16.79
C ALA A 652 4.65 -33.41 17.11
N GLN A 653 4.27 -34.16 16.09
CA GLN A 653 3.83 -35.55 16.19
C GLN A 653 4.50 -36.41 15.11
N THR A 654 4.67 -37.70 15.38
CA THR A 654 5.10 -38.68 14.38
C THR A 654 4.05 -39.77 14.29
N PHE A 655 3.59 -40.07 13.08
CA PHE A 655 2.72 -41.22 12.87
C PHE A 655 3.26 -42.15 11.78
N ASN A 656 2.79 -43.39 11.83
CA ASN A 656 2.94 -44.32 10.73
C ASN A 656 1.67 -44.24 9.87
N ILE A 657 1.79 -44.30 8.54
CA ILE A 657 0.67 -44.61 7.64
C ILE A 657 1.01 -45.86 6.82
N ASP A 658 0.03 -46.75 6.61
CA ASP A 658 0.22 -47.91 5.74
C ASP A 658 0.57 -47.44 4.32
N ARG A 659 1.75 -47.87 3.82
CA ARG A 659 2.22 -47.64 2.45
C ARG A 659 1.18 -48.00 1.36
N ASN A 660 0.22 -48.87 1.65
CA ASN A 660 -0.87 -49.21 0.74
C ASN A 660 -1.88 -48.06 0.51
N ASN A 661 -1.85 -47.01 1.34
CA ASN A 661 -2.68 -45.81 1.20
C ASN A 661 -1.99 -44.66 0.45
N LEU A 662 -0.83 -44.89 -0.17
CA LEU A 662 -0.24 -43.95 -1.12
C LEU A 662 -1.20 -43.67 -2.27
N GLY A 663 -1.35 -42.40 -2.65
CA GLY A 663 -2.33 -41.93 -3.63
C GLY A 663 -3.65 -41.42 -3.02
N LYS A 664 -3.94 -41.71 -1.75
CA LYS A 664 -5.12 -41.20 -1.05
C LYS A 664 -4.92 -39.78 -0.48
N ARG A 665 -6.00 -39.05 -0.26
CA ARG A 665 -6.00 -37.72 0.39
C ARG A 665 -6.22 -37.84 1.89
N LEU A 666 -5.24 -37.41 2.66
CA LEU A 666 -5.31 -37.32 4.12
C LEU A 666 -6.07 -36.08 4.57
N LYS A 667 -6.86 -36.21 5.65
CA LYS A 667 -7.39 -35.13 6.50
C LYS A 667 -7.11 -35.45 7.96
N ILE A 668 -6.97 -34.43 8.82
CA ILE A 668 -6.61 -34.61 10.23
C ILE A 668 -7.51 -33.72 11.10
N ARG A 669 -7.88 -34.23 12.28
CA ARG A 669 -8.51 -33.45 13.35
C ARG A 669 -7.92 -33.83 14.70
N VAL A 670 -8.00 -32.91 15.66
CA VAL A 670 -7.61 -33.15 17.05
C VAL A 670 -8.84 -33.16 17.95
N LYS A 671 -8.77 -33.91 19.05
CA LYS A 671 -9.85 -34.11 20.01
C LYS A 671 -9.45 -33.60 21.39
N THR A 672 -10.39 -32.91 22.03
CA THR A 672 -10.21 -32.35 23.36
C THR A 672 -10.77 -33.25 24.45
N ARG A 673 -10.44 -32.96 25.72
CA ARG A 673 -10.90 -33.71 26.89
C ARG A 673 -12.42 -33.62 27.06
N ASP A 674 -13.00 -32.47 26.75
CA ASP A 674 -14.46 -32.24 26.74
C ASP A 674 -15.15 -32.83 25.48
N GLY A 675 -14.43 -33.61 24.66
CA GLY A 675 -14.96 -34.35 23.51
C GLY A 675 -15.13 -33.53 22.23
N ARG A 676 -14.70 -32.25 22.21
CA ARG A 676 -14.75 -31.42 21.00
C ARG A 676 -13.76 -31.92 19.96
N SER A 677 -14.02 -31.62 18.68
CA SER A 677 -13.17 -32.00 17.56
C SER A 677 -12.86 -30.79 16.70
N TYR A 678 -11.57 -30.46 16.55
CA TYR A 678 -11.09 -29.33 15.77
C TYR A 678 -10.36 -29.82 14.51
N TYR A 679 -10.81 -29.36 13.34
CA TYR A 679 -10.28 -29.81 12.06
C TYR A 679 -9.04 -29.00 11.69
N LEU A 680 -7.94 -29.69 11.41
CA LEU A 680 -6.75 -29.03 10.91
C LEU A 680 -6.93 -28.74 9.41
N THR A 681 -6.48 -27.57 8.98
CA THR A 681 -6.52 -27.12 7.59
C THR A 681 -5.50 -27.90 6.76
N ASP A 682 -5.73 -27.92 5.44
CA ASP A 682 -5.14 -28.79 4.41
C ASP A 682 -5.66 -30.23 4.32
N SER A 683 -5.88 -30.65 3.07
CA SER A 683 -6.02 -32.06 2.69
C SER A 683 -4.87 -32.44 1.76
N VAL A 684 -4.10 -33.45 2.17
CA VAL A 684 -2.75 -33.71 1.64
C VAL A 684 -2.73 -35.04 0.88
N LEU A 685 -2.25 -35.03 -0.36
CA LEU A 685 -2.05 -36.24 -1.13
C LEU A 685 -0.86 -37.04 -0.56
N LEU A 686 -1.10 -38.29 -0.17
CA LEU A 686 -0.05 -39.17 0.32
C LEU A 686 0.81 -39.68 -0.84
N ASN A 687 2.12 -39.37 -0.82
CA ASN A 687 3.07 -39.84 -1.83
C ASN A 687 4.39 -40.32 -1.16
N LYS A 688 5.28 -40.95 -1.94
CA LYS A 688 6.53 -41.53 -1.41
C LYS A 688 7.55 -40.49 -0.95
N GLU A 689 7.41 -39.23 -1.36
CA GLU A 689 8.32 -38.12 -1.05
C GLU A 689 7.91 -37.36 0.21
N LEU A 690 6.65 -37.47 0.62
CA LEU A 690 6.09 -36.82 1.80
C LEU A 690 6.67 -37.41 3.09
N LYS A 691 7.76 -36.82 3.57
CA LYS A 691 8.40 -37.19 4.85
C LYS A 691 7.85 -36.40 6.05
N ILE A 692 7.55 -35.11 5.85
CA ILE A 692 7.04 -34.21 6.89
C ILE A 692 6.05 -33.24 6.25
N LYS A 693 4.94 -32.94 6.95
CA LYS A 693 3.99 -31.87 6.58
C LYS A 693 3.47 -31.17 7.83
N SER A 694 3.19 -29.89 7.66
CA SER A 694 2.61 -29.00 8.67
C SER A 694 1.12 -28.76 8.38
N PHE A 695 0.29 -28.83 9.41
CA PHE A 695 -1.15 -28.54 9.39
C PHE A 695 -1.48 -27.45 10.43
N GLU A 696 -2.45 -26.56 10.18
CA GLU A 696 -2.83 -25.49 11.12
C GLU A 696 -4.24 -25.74 11.68
N ALA A 697 -4.53 -25.30 12.91
CA ALA A 697 -5.92 -25.12 13.35
C ALA A 697 -6.49 -23.81 12.78
N LYS A 698 -7.82 -23.70 12.59
CA LYS A 698 -8.42 -22.43 12.15
C LYS A 698 -8.24 -21.36 13.22
N ARG A 699 -8.10 -20.10 12.80
CA ARG A 699 -7.92 -18.97 13.72
C ARG A 699 -9.12 -18.77 14.65
N GLU A 700 -10.30 -19.20 14.23
CA GLU A 700 -11.54 -19.20 15.00
C GLU A 700 -11.44 -20.21 16.14
N ASP A 701 -11.18 -21.47 15.79
CA ASP A 701 -10.96 -22.59 16.69
C ASP A 701 -9.88 -22.27 17.75
N VAL A 702 -8.74 -21.68 17.35
CA VAL A 702 -7.64 -21.28 18.26
C VAL A 702 -8.05 -20.17 19.25
N ARG A 703 -9.06 -19.35 18.93
CA ARG A 703 -9.64 -18.38 19.89
C ARG A 703 -10.59 -19.06 20.87
N GLU A 704 -11.22 -20.17 20.50
CA GLU A 704 -12.07 -20.97 21.38
C GLU A 704 -11.25 -21.89 22.31
N ASN A 705 -10.16 -22.47 21.81
CA ASN A 705 -9.25 -23.30 22.58
C ASN A 705 -7.78 -22.94 22.30
N SER A 706 -7.17 -22.21 23.23
CA SER A 706 -5.77 -21.76 23.13
C SER A 706 -4.75 -22.91 23.08
N ASN A 707 -5.12 -24.11 23.56
CA ASN A 707 -4.26 -25.30 23.54
C ASN A 707 -4.06 -25.85 22.11
N LEU A 708 -4.88 -25.45 21.14
CA LEU A 708 -4.64 -25.73 19.70
C LEU A 708 -3.34 -25.08 19.21
N GLY A 709 -2.93 -23.98 19.86
CA GLY A 709 -1.76 -23.20 19.50
C GLY A 709 -1.87 -22.50 18.15
N TRP A 710 -0.94 -21.57 17.92
CA TRP A 710 -0.65 -21.02 16.58
C TRP A 710 0.48 -21.78 15.88
N GLY A 711 0.99 -22.85 16.50
CA GLY A 711 2.04 -23.68 15.94
C GLY A 711 1.45 -24.69 14.97
N TYR A 712 2.12 -24.87 13.83
CA TYR A 712 1.84 -26.00 12.94
C TYR A 712 1.89 -27.30 13.72
N TYR A 713 0.86 -28.15 13.55
CA TYR A 713 0.98 -29.56 13.83
C TYR A 713 1.97 -30.15 12.83
N LYS A 714 3.23 -30.27 13.24
CA LYS A 714 4.33 -30.77 12.42
C LYS A 714 4.33 -32.28 12.50
N ILE A 715 3.98 -32.90 11.40
CA ILE A 715 3.69 -34.32 11.33
C ILE A 715 4.76 -35.01 10.49
N THR A 716 5.44 -35.98 11.11
CA THR A 716 6.41 -36.85 10.44
C THR A 716 5.71 -38.13 9.97
N PHE A 717 5.91 -38.48 8.70
CA PHE A 717 5.29 -39.61 8.02
C PHE A 717 6.29 -40.77 7.95
N VAL A 718 5.91 -41.91 8.50
CA VAL A 718 6.68 -43.16 8.36
C VAL A 718 5.85 -44.15 7.54
N ASN A 719 6.27 -44.38 6.30
CA ASN A 719 5.64 -45.31 5.35
C ASN A 719 6.04 -46.75 5.67
N LYS A 720 5.35 -47.38 6.64
CA LYS A 720 5.50 -48.81 7.00
C LYS A 720 4.24 -49.57 6.56
N ILE A 721 4.28 -50.90 6.46
CA ILE A 721 3.02 -51.66 6.50
C ILE A 721 2.51 -51.61 7.94
N ILE A 722 1.24 -51.29 8.12
CA ILE A 722 0.58 -51.30 9.43
C ILE A 722 -0.57 -52.27 9.37
N GLU A 723 -0.60 -53.18 10.33
CA GLU A 723 -1.74 -54.04 10.62
C GLU A 723 -2.56 -53.31 11.67
N VAL A 724 -3.78 -52.92 11.30
CA VAL A 724 -4.72 -52.19 12.15
C VAL A 724 -5.97 -53.05 12.25
N GLU A 725 -6.49 -53.20 13.46
CA GLU A 725 -7.68 -54.00 13.70
C GLU A 725 -8.93 -53.39 13.03
N PRO A 726 -9.87 -54.21 12.53
CA PRO A 726 -11.16 -53.72 12.05
C PRO A 726 -11.98 -53.13 13.21
N ARG A 727 -12.79 -52.10 12.94
CA ARG A 727 -13.58 -51.39 13.98
C ARG A 727 -15.04 -51.82 13.95
N ILE A 728 -15.60 -52.19 15.10
CA ILE A 728 -17.03 -52.49 15.28
C ILE A 728 -17.77 -51.28 15.91
N GLU A 729 -18.75 -50.75 15.19
CA GLU A 729 -19.71 -49.76 15.67
C GLU A 729 -20.98 -50.49 16.16
N ALA A 730 -21.21 -50.40 17.46
CA ALA A 730 -22.35 -50.96 18.18
C ALA A 730 -22.50 -50.14 19.48
N ASN A 731 -23.73 -49.96 19.95
CA ASN A 731 -24.05 -49.19 21.15
C ASN A 731 -24.94 -50.03 22.07
N ASN A 732 -24.90 -49.74 23.38
CA ASN A 732 -25.84 -50.30 24.34
C ASN A 732 -27.29 -49.94 23.97
N ARG A 733 -28.24 -50.81 24.31
CA ARG A 733 -29.66 -50.63 23.99
C ARG A 733 -30.55 -50.96 25.18
N SER A 734 -31.75 -50.41 25.20
CA SER A 734 -32.79 -50.79 26.15
C SER A 734 -34.00 -51.34 25.40
N ILE A 735 -34.70 -52.31 25.98
CA ILE A 735 -35.88 -52.93 25.39
C ILE A 735 -36.87 -53.41 26.47
N LEU A 736 -38.16 -53.32 26.18
CA LEU A 736 -39.23 -53.86 27.03
C LEU A 736 -39.22 -55.40 26.98
N THR A 737 -39.48 -56.06 28.12
CA THR A 737 -39.56 -57.53 28.25
C THR A 737 -40.36 -58.19 27.12
N TRP A 738 -41.57 -57.70 26.83
CA TRP A 738 -42.43 -58.25 25.78
C TRP A 738 -41.90 -58.06 24.35
N LYS A 739 -40.99 -57.09 24.12
CA LYS A 739 -40.34 -56.85 22.82
C LYS A 739 -39.07 -57.69 22.62
N VAL A 740 -38.55 -58.39 23.63
CA VAL A 740 -37.29 -59.16 23.54
C VAL A 740 -37.32 -60.19 22.38
N LYS A 741 -38.47 -60.82 22.11
CA LYS A 741 -38.64 -61.77 20.98
C LYS A 741 -38.54 -61.12 19.59
N GLN A 742 -38.60 -59.78 19.51
CA GLN A 742 -38.44 -58.98 18.29
C GLN A 742 -37.07 -58.29 18.22
N PHE A 743 -36.18 -58.54 19.19
CA PHE A 743 -34.86 -57.90 19.24
C PHE A 743 -33.94 -58.43 18.14
N ASP A 744 -33.65 -57.58 17.15
CA ASP A 744 -32.57 -57.84 16.20
C ASP A 744 -31.22 -57.41 16.81
N PRO A 745 -30.30 -58.35 17.14
CA PRO A 745 -28.98 -58.01 17.64
C PRO A 745 -28.13 -57.25 16.61
N MET A 746 -28.37 -57.40 15.32
CA MET A 746 -27.60 -56.74 14.25
C MET A 746 -28.09 -55.33 13.92
N PHE A 747 -29.24 -54.89 14.44
CA PHE A 747 -29.80 -53.57 14.17
C PHE A 747 -28.82 -52.43 14.54
N ASN A 748 -28.48 -51.58 13.57
CA ASN A 748 -27.46 -50.53 13.70
C ASN A 748 -26.06 -51.01 14.15
N VAL A 749 -25.72 -52.29 13.99
CA VAL A 749 -24.35 -52.80 14.14
C VAL A 749 -23.63 -52.69 12.79
N LYS A 750 -22.42 -52.14 12.79
CA LYS A 750 -21.57 -52.01 11.60
C LYS A 750 -20.13 -52.40 11.90
N ALA A 751 -19.40 -52.85 10.89
CA ALA A 751 -17.97 -53.07 11.00
C ALA A 751 -17.26 -52.55 9.75
N ILE A 752 -16.09 -51.97 9.95
CA ILE A 752 -15.29 -51.39 8.86
C ILE A 752 -13.84 -51.81 9.05
N SER A 753 -13.20 -52.26 7.97
CA SER A 753 -11.77 -52.59 7.94
C SER A 753 -10.90 -51.35 8.19
N ALA A 754 -9.64 -51.57 8.56
CA ALA A 754 -8.59 -50.54 8.60
C ALA A 754 -8.55 -49.63 7.37
N ASN A 755 -8.87 -50.18 6.19
CA ASN A 755 -8.79 -49.48 4.89
C ASN A 755 -10.09 -48.80 4.47
N GLY A 756 -11.14 -48.81 5.30
CA GLY A 756 -12.42 -48.18 5.03
C GLY A 756 -13.44 -49.05 4.28
N HIS A 757 -13.10 -50.29 3.92
CA HIS A 757 -14.08 -51.23 3.35
C HIS A 757 -15.05 -51.72 4.42
N ASP A 758 -16.34 -51.77 4.06
CA ASP A 758 -17.41 -52.33 4.90
C ASP A 758 -17.18 -53.84 5.14
N LEU A 759 -17.24 -54.24 6.40
CA LEU A 759 -17.14 -55.62 6.90
C LEU A 759 -18.41 -56.04 7.67
N THR A 760 -19.49 -55.25 7.63
CA THR A 760 -20.71 -55.48 8.42
C THR A 760 -21.33 -56.86 8.17
N SER A 761 -21.27 -57.36 6.94
CA SER A 761 -21.71 -58.72 6.57
C SER A 761 -20.82 -59.85 7.08
N LYS A 762 -19.64 -59.54 7.66
CA LYS A 762 -18.70 -60.51 8.24
C LYS A 762 -18.71 -60.54 9.76
N ILE A 763 -19.54 -59.72 10.40
CA ILE A 763 -19.69 -59.71 11.86
C ILE A 763 -20.30 -61.04 12.30
N LYS A 764 -19.73 -61.60 13.38
CA LYS A 764 -20.25 -62.80 14.05
C LYS A 764 -20.59 -62.44 15.49
N ILE A 765 -21.78 -62.81 15.95
CA ILE A 765 -22.11 -62.75 17.37
C ILE A 765 -21.42 -63.95 18.04
N THR A 766 -20.46 -63.67 18.93
CA THR A 766 -19.69 -64.70 19.66
C THR A 766 -20.32 -65.02 21.01
N LYS A 767 -21.08 -64.09 21.58
CA LYS A 767 -21.82 -64.25 22.84
C LYS A 767 -23.15 -63.50 22.74
N ASN A 768 -24.23 -64.12 23.21
CA ASN A 768 -25.50 -63.44 23.42
C ASN A 768 -26.15 -64.05 24.68
N THR A 769 -26.30 -63.25 25.74
CA THR A 769 -26.88 -63.71 27.01
C THR A 769 -28.31 -63.22 27.24
N LEU A 770 -28.94 -62.59 26.24
CA LEU A 770 -30.25 -61.96 26.33
C LEU A 770 -31.35 -62.94 26.78
N LYS A 771 -32.18 -62.50 27.73
CA LYS A 771 -33.37 -63.21 28.23
C LYS A 771 -34.57 -62.26 28.24
N ASP A 772 -35.78 -62.83 28.32
CA ASP A 772 -37.06 -62.11 28.34
C ASP A 772 -37.53 -61.67 29.74
N ILE A 773 -36.65 -61.72 30.74
CA ILE A 773 -36.86 -61.20 32.09
C ILE A 773 -36.00 -59.96 32.35
N PRO A 774 -36.41 -59.00 33.21
CA PRO A 774 -35.66 -57.79 33.48
C PRO A 774 -34.22 -58.06 33.92
N GLY A 775 -33.27 -57.27 33.43
CA GLY A 775 -31.85 -57.46 33.70
C GLY A 775 -30.94 -56.78 32.68
N THR A 776 -29.63 -56.83 32.94
CA THR A 776 -28.61 -56.41 31.98
C THR A 776 -27.98 -57.66 31.35
N TYR A 777 -27.99 -57.72 30.02
CA TYR A 777 -27.44 -58.84 29.25
C TYR A 777 -26.35 -58.36 28.30
N GLU A 778 -25.42 -59.24 27.97
CA GLU A 778 -24.25 -58.93 27.15
C GLU A 778 -24.41 -59.58 25.77
N ILE A 779 -24.09 -58.80 24.73
CA ILE A 779 -23.90 -59.31 23.38
C ILE A 779 -22.50 -58.94 22.93
N GLU A 780 -21.70 -59.95 22.57
CA GLU A 780 -20.35 -59.79 22.03
C GLU A 780 -20.35 -60.06 20.53
N TYR A 781 -19.72 -59.16 19.79
CA TYR A 781 -19.48 -59.26 18.36
C TYR A 781 -18.00 -59.47 18.09
N SER A 782 -17.68 -60.20 17.03
CA SER A 782 -16.33 -60.29 16.45
C SER A 782 -16.39 -60.02 14.96
N VAL A 783 -15.28 -59.53 14.38
CA VAL A 783 -15.13 -59.40 12.94
C VAL A 783 -13.66 -59.63 12.55
N THR A 784 -13.46 -60.46 11.52
CA THR A 784 -12.13 -60.74 10.97
C THR A 784 -12.03 -60.13 9.57
N ASP A 785 -10.95 -59.41 9.30
CA ASP A 785 -10.70 -58.82 7.99
C ASP A 785 -10.18 -59.86 6.97
N ASN A 786 -9.89 -59.42 5.74
CA ASN A 786 -9.36 -60.30 4.69
C ASN A 786 -7.86 -60.63 4.84
N LYS A 787 -7.18 -60.10 5.86
CA LYS A 787 -5.78 -60.43 6.23
C LYS A 787 -5.72 -61.38 7.44
N GLY A 788 -6.85 -61.70 8.06
CA GLY A 788 -6.93 -62.55 9.26
C GLY A 788 -6.87 -61.79 10.58
N ILE A 789 -6.89 -60.45 10.56
CA ILE A 789 -6.87 -59.62 11.77
C ILE A 789 -8.28 -59.58 12.35
N ASN A 790 -8.41 -59.93 13.63
CA ASN A 790 -9.68 -60.01 14.35
C ASN A 790 -9.86 -58.81 15.29
N SER A 791 -11.11 -58.42 15.55
CA SER A 791 -11.48 -57.46 16.59
C SER A 791 -12.80 -57.87 17.24
N THR A 792 -12.96 -57.58 18.53
CA THR A 792 -14.18 -57.90 19.30
C THR A 792 -14.77 -56.67 19.98
N LYS A 793 -16.07 -56.75 20.31
CA LYS A 793 -16.79 -55.69 21.03
C LYS A 793 -18.02 -56.23 21.75
N SER A 794 -18.14 -55.95 23.04
CA SER A 794 -19.37 -56.17 23.81
C SER A 794 -20.27 -54.93 23.85
N ILE A 795 -21.58 -55.16 23.94
CA ILE A 795 -22.59 -54.16 24.34
C ILE A 795 -23.48 -54.73 25.46
N ASN A 796 -24.06 -53.82 26.25
CA ASN A 796 -25.12 -54.15 27.19
C ASN A 796 -26.51 -53.93 26.55
N VAL A 797 -27.40 -54.89 26.76
CA VAL A 797 -28.83 -54.79 26.49
C VAL A 797 -29.58 -54.78 27.82
N TYR A 798 -30.22 -53.67 28.12
CA TYR A 798 -31.05 -53.49 29.31
C TYR A 798 -32.48 -53.93 29.00
N VAL A 799 -32.90 -55.04 29.58
CA VAL A 799 -34.30 -55.48 29.53
C VAL A 799 -35.00 -54.91 30.75
N VAL A 800 -36.06 -54.14 30.51
CA VAL A 800 -36.88 -53.50 31.55
C VAL A 800 -38.33 -53.92 31.37
N ASN A 801 -39.11 -53.86 32.45
CA ASN A 801 -40.57 -53.96 32.32
C ASN A 801 -41.10 -52.67 31.68
N GLU A 802 -42.31 -52.74 31.15
CA GLU A 802 -43.14 -51.56 30.95
C GLU A 802 -43.44 -51.01 32.35
N GLU A 803 -43.22 -49.72 32.58
CA GLU A 803 -43.69 -49.07 33.81
C GLU A 803 -45.21 -48.94 33.66
N ASP A 804 -45.98 -49.44 34.62
CA ASP A 804 -47.40 -49.15 34.70
C ASP A 804 -47.55 -47.65 35.02
N ASP A 805 -48.08 -46.87 34.08
CA ASP A 805 -48.46 -45.46 34.27
C ASP A 805 -49.69 -45.39 35.21
N ASP A 806 -49.43 -45.30 36.53
CA ASP A 806 -50.40 -44.95 37.59
C ASP A 806 -50.30 -43.46 38.00
#